data_AF-A0A7S2FM94-F1
#
_entry.id   AF-A0A7S2FM94-F1
#
_cell.length_a   1.000
_cell.length_b   1.000
_cell.length_c   1.000
_cell.angle_alpha   90.00
_cell.angle_beta   90.00
_cell.angle_gamma   90.00
#
_symmetry.space_group_name_H-M   'P 1'
#
loop_
_entity.id
_entity.type
_entity.pdbx_description
1 polymer ?
#
loop_
_entity_poly.entity_id
_entity_poly.type
_entity_poly.pdbx_seq_one_letter_code
_entity_poly.pdbx_strand_id
1 'polypeptide(L)'
;FGVLDEAGSPTHWLIVTEAIILIHDLVFLPLATVVALVSVYRSGFILKVLCEPCTSSPRTASTAHDEEVTLFVSLTGATPEIARQYLEPTKWKVQEAFEMYSRSNKVASPLQDTTSTTASTATTTTMTPTEMASDINNAIPQPKPEPPELPDPLSPNGARVLIWYEFGNVLFDLPFIVVGLVVLLSLWRAHEVMMIVKAAWKKQYPTVYAAYNEDWKTRKKILMQGGLLFRDALCLPLAVLLLATGYRWPAVQGQLKARMRLPLFTAPVLDVTTLKIVVEKRGGVTLRVGARPAAVATNDSGHEEEKGAAASSSSYPPPSSTLLPEGLRSLSLRALGSDFWVKLASGLGDMTANVAMGMLPLPLVDNKNIEFSDVIACTATEAGSGFDLVLRGDFKNTTIKKKIEKLPRATKVLVQLEGIPRGKNNPVVILAIPLKTGDLATAAGQGEFEVPLDSGDDRAAAVAMLRGKLEDQPRMVDSFYLIIGKEFAQLVLDLFYLLLFCMTLVTPWRCVMVLQALFEPKRRYPYRMAQLVLRTLNHADAAMLALRREAAPQFNRLAKASRNDSPKNVVPGRHPQFARGLGYSAEGNLKATMVGSFPLHYGPEVEALEKEYVKPWNSLRKRTLKVMASVADEAEFASFSKMAARYFQLQDVSMYFLCVKAQMHVLLMAKHAQKAEDFHAICVEVAQERQEALDKEIQQLRQQLEMELSRL
;
A
#
# COMPACT_ATOMS: atom_id res chain seq x y z
N PHE A 1 34.82 -36.66 11.14
CA PHE A 1 34.62 -38.09 11.43
C PHE A 1 35.74 -38.74 12.26
N GLY A 2 36.81 -38.04 12.64
CA GLY A 2 37.88 -38.60 13.51
C GLY A 2 37.90 -38.09 14.97
N VAL A 3 36.76 -37.67 15.54
CA VAL A 3 36.69 -37.10 16.92
C VAL A 3 35.60 -37.79 17.77
N LEU A 4 35.17 -39.00 17.40
CA LEU A 4 34.11 -39.72 18.13
C LEU A 4 34.51 -41.14 18.57
N ASP A 5 35.80 -41.48 18.55
CA ASP A 5 36.25 -42.87 18.77
C ASP A 5 36.43 -43.27 20.24
N GLU A 6 36.39 -42.35 21.22
CA GLU A 6 36.78 -42.69 22.60
C GLU A 6 35.63 -42.75 23.64
N ALA A 7 34.35 -42.58 23.26
CA ALA A 7 33.26 -42.64 24.25
C ALA A 7 31.88 -43.12 23.76
N GLY A 8 31.78 -43.76 22.58
CA GLY A 8 30.50 -44.21 22.04
C GLY A 8 30.14 -45.64 22.46
N SER A 9 29.23 -45.84 23.42
CA SER A 9 28.68 -47.17 23.69
C SER A 9 28.01 -47.73 22.42
N PRO A 10 28.11 -49.04 22.11
CA PRO A 10 27.58 -49.65 20.88
C PRO A 10 26.07 -49.41 20.67
N THR A 11 25.33 -49.11 21.73
CA THR A 11 23.93 -48.68 21.68
C THR A 11 23.68 -47.37 20.94
N HIS A 12 24.59 -46.39 21.00
CA HIS A 12 24.42 -45.13 20.28
C HIS A 12 24.56 -45.32 18.76
N TRP A 13 25.46 -46.19 18.33
CA TRP A 13 25.61 -46.54 16.92
C TRP A 13 24.36 -47.26 16.40
N LEU A 14 23.80 -48.20 17.17
CA LEU A 14 22.57 -48.89 16.78
C LEU A 14 21.39 -47.92 16.62
N ILE A 15 21.24 -46.95 17.53
CA ILE A 15 20.18 -45.94 17.46
C ILE A 15 20.36 -45.03 16.24
N VAL A 16 21.59 -44.64 15.92
CA VAL A 16 21.88 -43.81 14.74
C VAL A 16 21.64 -44.60 13.45
N THR A 17 22.01 -45.87 13.38
CA THR A 17 21.78 -46.72 12.20
C THR A 17 20.29 -46.97 11.97
N GLU A 18 19.52 -47.31 13.02
CA GLU A 18 18.06 -47.45 12.91
C GLU A 18 17.37 -46.14 12.53
N ALA A 19 17.84 -45.00 13.06
CA ALA A 19 17.33 -43.70 12.64
C ALA A 19 17.62 -43.41 11.15
N ILE A 20 18.80 -43.80 10.64
CA ILE A 20 19.15 -43.64 9.22
C ILE A 20 18.31 -44.56 8.34
N ILE A 21 18.08 -45.81 8.73
CA ILE A 21 17.22 -46.75 7.99
C ILE A 21 15.77 -46.25 7.99
N LEU A 22 15.26 -45.79 9.12
CA LEU A 22 13.92 -45.22 9.22
C LEU A 22 13.78 -43.97 8.33
N ILE A 23 14.79 -43.09 8.32
CA ILE A 23 14.82 -41.91 7.43
C ILE A 23 14.88 -42.34 5.97
N HIS A 24 15.70 -43.34 5.64
CA HIS A 24 15.79 -43.90 4.29
C HIS A 24 14.43 -44.44 3.82
N ASP A 25 13.77 -45.27 4.62
CA ASP A 25 12.49 -45.87 4.27
C ASP A 25 11.37 -44.82 4.21
N LEU A 26 11.36 -43.83 5.10
CA LEU A 26 10.44 -42.68 5.02
C LEU A 26 10.63 -41.85 3.74
N VAL A 27 11.84 -41.81 3.19
CA VAL A 27 12.17 -41.02 2.00
C VAL A 27 11.91 -41.82 0.71
N PHE A 28 12.25 -43.10 0.67
CA PHE A 28 12.22 -43.91 -0.55
C PHE A 28 10.93 -44.70 -0.77
N LEU A 29 10.20 -45.08 0.28
CA LEU A 29 8.92 -45.78 0.13
C LEU A 29 7.85 -44.92 -0.58
N PRO A 30 7.72 -43.60 -0.29
CA PRO A 30 6.82 -42.73 -1.05
C PRO A 30 7.25 -42.58 -2.51
N LEU A 31 8.57 -42.56 -2.79
CA LEU A 31 9.11 -42.47 -4.14
C LEU A 31 8.75 -43.70 -4.98
N ALA A 32 8.92 -44.91 -4.43
CA ALA A 32 8.56 -46.16 -5.11
C ALA A 32 7.04 -46.25 -5.38
N THR A 33 6.23 -45.82 -4.41
CA THR A 33 4.75 -45.78 -4.54
C THR A 33 4.31 -44.78 -5.61
N VAL A 34 4.99 -43.63 -5.69
CA VAL A 34 4.77 -42.63 -6.74
C VAL A 34 5.16 -43.14 -8.12
N VAL A 35 6.29 -43.84 -8.26
CA VAL A 35 6.68 -44.44 -9.55
C VAL A 35 5.60 -45.43 -10.03
N ALA A 36 5.11 -46.29 -9.13
CA ALA A 36 4.03 -47.22 -9.46
C ALA A 36 2.72 -46.50 -9.84
N LEU A 37 2.32 -45.45 -9.10
CA LEU A 37 1.12 -44.67 -9.40
C LEU A 37 1.23 -43.88 -10.71
N VAL A 38 2.40 -43.32 -11.03
CA VAL A 38 2.65 -42.58 -12.28
C VAL A 38 2.62 -43.51 -13.50
N SER A 39 3.16 -44.73 -13.38
CA SER A 39 3.07 -45.75 -14.42
C SER A 39 1.63 -46.18 -14.70
N VAL A 40 0.79 -46.30 -13.66
CA VAL A 40 -0.65 -46.58 -13.81
C VAL A 40 -1.39 -45.39 -14.40
N TYR A 41 -1.08 -44.16 -13.96
CA TYR A 41 -1.73 -42.90 -14.36
C TYR A 41 -1.65 -42.61 -15.87
N ARG A 42 -0.50 -42.82 -16.51
CA ARG A 42 -0.30 -42.47 -17.94
C ARG A 42 -0.86 -43.51 -18.93
N SER A 43 -1.11 -44.74 -18.48
CA SER A 43 -1.66 -45.81 -19.32
C SER A 43 -3.02 -45.45 -19.95
N GLY A 44 -3.86 -44.72 -19.22
CA GLY A 44 -5.20 -44.34 -19.69
C GLY A 44 -5.23 -43.30 -20.80
N PHE A 45 -4.27 -42.37 -20.84
CA PHE A 45 -4.16 -41.37 -21.92
C PHE A 45 -3.69 -42.01 -23.23
N ILE A 46 -2.69 -42.91 -23.14
CA ILE A 46 -2.17 -43.66 -24.29
C ILE A 46 -3.26 -44.58 -24.87
N LEU A 47 -4.02 -45.28 -24.03
CA LEU A 47 -5.16 -46.10 -24.45
C LEU A 47 -6.25 -45.26 -25.15
N LYS A 48 -6.52 -44.04 -24.68
CA LYS A 48 -7.57 -43.20 -25.26
C LYS A 48 -7.19 -42.62 -26.62
N VAL A 49 -5.94 -42.20 -26.79
CA VAL A 49 -5.39 -41.73 -28.07
C VAL A 49 -5.29 -42.86 -29.09
N LEU A 50 -5.03 -44.10 -28.66
CA LEU A 50 -4.95 -45.27 -29.55
C LEU A 50 -6.32 -45.88 -29.89
N CYS A 51 -7.37 -45.63 -29.10
CA CYS A 51 -8.68 -46.29 -29.24
C CYS A 51 -9.82 -45.40 -29.75
N GLU A 52 -9.60 -44.13 -30.10
CA GLU A 52 -10.63 -43.30 -30.74
C GLU A 52 -10.64 -43.50 -32.26
N PRO A 53 -11.65 -44.16 -32.87
CA PRO A 53 -11.78 -44.25 -34.31
C PRO A 53 -12.21 -42.88 -34.88
N CYS A 54 -11.44 -42.34 -35.82
CA CYS A 54 -11.74 -41.10 -36.53
C CYS A 54 -13.01 -41.24 -37.39
N THR A 55 -14.19 -40.93 -36.84
CA THR A 55 -15.38 -40.58 -37.63
C THR A 55 -15.62 -39.08 -37.59
N SER A 56 -14.72 -38.31 -38.18
CA SER A 56 -15.03 -36.94 -38.59
C SER A 56 -14.09 -36.55 -39.72
N SER A 57 -14.66 -36.45 -40.92
CA SER A 57 -14.01 -35.87 -42.10
C SER A 57 -13.48 -34.47 -41.76
N PRO A 58 -12.27 -34.09 -42.21
CA PRO A 58 -11.76 -32.75 -42.00
C PRO A 58 -12.65 -31.76 -42.77
N ARG A 59 -13.23 -30.80 -42.03
CA ARG A 59 -13.83 -29.59 -42.61
C ARG A 59 -12.68 -28.80 -43.24
N THR A 60 -12.68 -28.71 -44.57
CA THR A 60 -11.66 -27.95 -45.31
C THR A 60 -11.80 -26.46 -45.02
N ALA A 61 -10.67 -25.75 -44.92
CA ALA A 61 -10.60 -24.31 -44.59
C ALA A 61 -11.41 -23.39 -45.55
N SER A 62 -11.87 -23.92 -46.69
CA SER A 62 -12.76 -23.23 -47.62
C SER A 62 -14.16 -22.95 -47.03
N THR A 63 -14.71 -23.83 -46.18
CA THR A 63 -16.09 -23.64 -45.70
C THR A 63 -16.22 -22.56 -44.62
N ALA A 64 -15.17 -22.30 -43.84
CA ALA A 64 -15.17 -21.25 -42.84
C ALA A 64 -15.12 -19.85 -43.47
N HIS A 65 -14.43 -19.72 -44.61
CA HIS A 65 -14.31 -18.44 -45.30
C HIS A 65 -15.61 -18.06 -46.02
N ASP A 66 -16.32 -19.04 -46.59
CA ASP A 66 -17.63 -18.79 -47.21
C ASP A 66 -18.73 -18.52 -46.15
N GLU A 67 -18.66 -19.07 -44.94
CA GLU A 67 -19.58 -18.71 -43.85
C GLU A 67 -19.39 -17.26 -43.36
N GLU A 68 -18.14 -16.77 -43.24
CA GLU A 68 -17.84 -15.37 -42.90
C GLU A 68 -18.29 -14.37 -43.98
N VAL A 69 -18.08 -14.71 -45.26
CA VAL A 69 -18.54 -13.90 -46.40
C VAL A 69 -20.07 -13.85 -46.43
N THR A 70 -20.74 -14.97 -46.15
CA THR A 70 -22.21 -15.05 -46.13
C THR A 70 -22.79 -14.21 -44.99
N LEU A 71 -22.15 -14.20 -43.81
CA LEU A 71 -22.55 -13.38 -42.66
C LEU A 71 -22.35 -11.87 -42.95
N PHE A 72 -21.24 -11.49 -43.57
CA PHE A 72 -20.96 -10.10 -43.95
C PHE A 72 -21.96 -9.60 -45.01
N VAL A 73 -22.27 -10.43 -46.00
CA VAL A 73 -23.28 -10.16 -47.03
C VAL A 73 -24.68 -10.00 -46.40
N SER A 74 -25.05 -10.85 -45.43
CA SER A 74 -26.37 -10.73 -44.78
C SER A 74 -26.49 -9.49 -43.90
N LEU A 75 -25.40 -9.06 -43.25
CA LEU A 75 -25.39 -7.88 -42.37
C LEU A 75 -25.33 -6.56 -43.12
N THR A 76 -24.72 -6.53 -44.30
CA THR A 76 -24.44 -5.28 -45.04
C THR A 76 -25.22 -5.12 -46.34
N GLY A 77 -25.83 -6.20 -46.85
CA GLY A 77 -26.50 -6.21 -48.16
C GLY A 77 -25.55 -6.10 -49.36
N ALA A 78 -24.23 -6.18 -49.15
CA ALA A 78 -23.22 -6.11 -50.21
C ALA A 78 -23.20 -7.40 -51.07
N THR A 79 -22.78 -7.30 -52.33
CA THR A 79 -22.60 -8.50 -53.16
C THR A 79 -21.38 -9.30 -52.69
N PRO A 80 -21.36 -10.64 -52.86
CA PRO A 80 -20.27 -11.50 -52.39
C PRO A 80 -18.88 -11.12 -52.92
N GLU A 81 -18.79 -10.56 -54.14
CA GLU A 81 -17.52 -10.06 -54.68
C GLU A 81 -16.97 -8.85 -53.91
N ILE A 82 -17.84 -7.92 -53.49
CA ILE A 82 -17.44 -6.76 -52.69
C ILE A 82 -17.02 -7.21 -51.29
N ALA A 83 -17.75 -8.15 -50.68
CA ALA A 83 -17.42 -8.70 -49.37
C ALA A 83 -16.03 -9.36 -49.35
N ARG A 84 -15.69 -10.15 -50.38
CA ARG A 84 -14.35 -10.76 -50.52
C ARG A 84 -13.25 -9.72 -50.68
N GLN A 85 -13.51 -8.64 -51.42
CA GLN A 85 -12.53 -7.57 -51.65
C GLN A 85 -12.24 -6.73 -50.38
N TYR A 86 -13.20 -6.62 -49.46
CA TYR A 86 -13.05 -5.87 -48.19
C TYR A 86 -12.49 -6.70 -47.03
N LEU A 87 -12.65 -8.03 -47.05
CA LEU A 87 -12.21 -8.93 -45.97
C LEU A 87 -10.73 -9.32 -46.04
N GLU A 88 -10.08 -9.26 -47.20
CA GLU A 88 -8.64 -9.57 -47.32
C GLU A 88 -7.69 -8.52 -46.67
N PRO A 89 -7.92 -7.19 -46.76
CA PRO A 89 -6.93 -6.22 -46.27
C PRO A 89 -7.10 -5.77 -44.81
N THR A 90 -8.17 -6.14 -44.11
CA THR A 90 -8.61 -5.45 -42.88
C THR A 90 -8.31 -6.18 -41.56
N LYS A 91 -7.91 -7.45 -41.58
CA LYS A 91 -7.66 -8.23 -40.34
C LYS A 91 -6.59 -7.62 -39.42
N TRP A 92 -5.57 -6.95 -39.97
CA TRP A 92 -4.48 -6.39 -39.15
C TRP A 92 -4.75 -4.96 -38.65
N LYS A 93 -5.52 -4.15 -39.40
CA LYS A 93 -5.80 -2.74 -39.05
C LYS A 93 -6.76 -2.59 -37.86
N VAL A 94 -7.68 -3.54 -37.69
CA VAL A 94 -8.64 -3.51 -36.57
C VAL A 94 -7.95 -3.85 -35.24
N GLN A 95 -6.98 -4.77 -35.26
CA GLN A 95 -6.22 -5.14 -34.06
C GLN A 95 -5.28 -4.00 -33.60
N GLU A 96 -4.69 -3.28 -34.54
CA GLU A 96 -3.84 -2.12 -34.25
C GLU A 96 -4.64 -0.92 -33.72
N ALA A 97 -5.83 -0.66 -34.28
CA ALA A 97 -6.75 0.35 -33.75
C ALA A 97 -7.24 0.01 -32.33
N PHE A 98 -7.47 -1.27 -32.04
CA PHE A 98 -7.87 -1.73 -30.71
C PHE A 98 -6.72 -1.60 -29.68
N GLU A 99 -5.49 -1.88 -30.08
CA GLU A 99 -4.32 -1.69 -29.23
C GLU A 99 -3.99 -0.20 -28.97
N MET A 100 -4.12 0.67 -29.98
CA MET A 100 -3.99 2.12 -29.81
C MET A 100 -5.07 2.69 -28.88
N TYR A 101 -6.32 2.23 -29.02
CA TYR A 101 -7.43 2.64 -28.15
C TYR A 101 -7.22 2.16 -26.70
N SER A 102 -6.67 0.95 -26.49
CA SER A 102 -6.35 0.42 -25.16
C SER A 102 -5.19 1.14 -24.47
N ARG A 103 -4.25 1.72 -25.23
CA ARG A 103 -3.13 2.52 -24.72
C ARG A 103 -3.56 3.94 -24.34
N SER A 104 -4.49 4.53 -25.10
CA SER A 104 -5.09 5.83 -24.80
C SER A 104 -5.88 5.82 -23.48
N ASN A 105 -6.65 4.76 -23.22
CA ASN A 105 -7.52 4.65 -22.03
C ASN A 105 -6.80 4.26 -20.72
N LYS A 106 -5.46 4.20 -20.69
CA LYS A 106 -4.68 4.00 -19.45
C LYS A 106 -4.24 5.29 -18.76
N VAL A 107 -4.58 6.46 -19.29
CA VAL A 107 -4.32 7.77 -18.65
C VAL A 107 -5.63 8.55 -18.51
N ALA A 108 -6.54 8.04 -17.68
CA ALA A 108 -7.62 8.84 -17.14
C ALA A 108 -8.05 8.26 -15.78
N SER A 109 -7.59 8.89 -14.70
CA SER A 109 -8.30 8.88 -13.43
C SER A 109 -8.65 10.33 -13.10
N PRO A 110 -9.87 10.59 -12.59
CA PRO A 110 -10.38 11.94 -12.47
C PRO A 110 -9.79 12.61 -11.23
N LEU A 111 -9.17 13.78 -11.42
CA LEU A 111 -8.83 14.69 -10.34
C LEU A 111 -9.87 15.81 -10.32
N GLN A 112 -10.59 15.86 -9.20
CA GLN A 112 -11.47 16.94 -8.82
C GLN A 112 -10.70 18.26 -8.68
N ASP A 113 -11.45 19.32 -8.95
CA ASP A 113 -11.09 20.73 -8.98
C ASP A 113 -10.11 21.20 -7.90
N THR A 114 -9.12 21.98 -8.32
CA THR A 114 -8.84 23.28 -7.70
C THR A 114 -8.04 24.15 -8.67
N THR A 115 -8.54 25.36 -8.84
CA THR A 115 -8.04 26.44 -9.68
C THR A 115 -6.62 26.89 -9.31
N SER A 116 -5.69 26.90 -10.26
CA SER A 116 -4.72 28.01 -10.39
C SER A 116 -4.05 28.02 -11.77
N THR A 117 -4.11 29.18 -12.40
CA THR A 117 -3.56 29.52 -13.70
C THR A 117 -2.04 29.61 -13.62
N THR A 118 -1.31 28.79 -14.39
CA THR A 118 0.12 29.03 -14.66
C THR A 118 0.35 29.01 -16.17
N ALA A 119 0.80 30.15 -16.69
CA ALA A 119 1.27 30.31 -18.05
C ALA A 119 2.66 29.68 -18.15
N SER A 120 2.82 28.67 -19.00
CA SER A 120 4.11 28.14 -19.40
C SER A 120 4.41 28.57 -20.83
N THR A 121 5.47 29.37 -20.97
CA THR A 121 6.08 29.77 -22.22
C THR A 121 6.60 28.53 -22.95
N ALA A 122 5.89 28.10 -23.99
CA ALA A 122 6.36 27.05 -24.90
C ALA A 122 7.23 27.68 -25.99
N THR A 123 8.49 27.26 -26.06
CA THR A 123 9.41 27.57 -27.15
C THR A 123 9.01 26.71 -28.36
N THR A 124 8.43 27.34 -29.38
CA THR A 124 8.10 26.74 -30.66
C THR A 124 9.39 26.40 -31.40
N THR A 125 9.75 25.12 -31.47
CA THR A 125 10.73 24.60 -32.45
C THR A 125 9.96 24.01 -33.61
N THR A 126 9.90 24.76 -34.70
CA THR A 126 9.33 24.36 -35.99
C THR A 126 10.22 23.26 -36.59
N MET A 127 9.77 22.00 -36.56
CA MET A 127 10.37 20.93 -37.38
C MET A 127 9.53 20.75 -38.65
N THR A 128 10.23 20.74 -39.78
CA THR A 128 9.68 20.61 -41.13
C THR A 128 9.26 19.17 -41.45
N PRO A 129 8.15 18.96 -42.18
CA PRO A 129 7.60 17.64 -42.48
C PRO A 129 8.27 17.04 -43.73
N THR A 130 9.52 16.58 -43.60
CA THR A 130 10.15 15.83 -44.71
C THR A 130 11.11 14.70 -44.29
N GLU A 131 11.31 14.45 -42.98
CA GLU A 131 12.25 13.41 -42.50
C GLU A 131 11.61 12.30 -41.62
N MET A 132 10.28 12.25 -41.48
CA MET A 132 9.60 11.18 -40.72
C MET A 132 9.16 9.98 -41.59
N ALA A 133 9.38 10.00 -42.90
CA ALA A 133 8.93 8.95 -43.80
C ALA A 133 9.96 7.81 -44.00
N SER A 134 11.22 7.96 -43.57
CA SER A 134 12.26 6.94 -43.79
C SER A 134 12.50 5.99 -42.62
N ASP A 135 12.05 6.32 -41.41
CA ASP A 135 12.30 5.49 -40.21
C ASP A 135 11.14 4.57 -39.81
N ILE A 136 9.98 4.67 -40.47
CA ILE A 136 8.82 3.79 -40.22
C ILE A 136 8.93 2.47 -41.00
N ASN A 137 9.70 2.42 -42.08
CA ASN A 137 9.80 1.21 -42.93
C ASN A 137 10.76 0.13 -42.40
N ASN A 138 11.52 0.38 -41.33
CA ASN A 138 12.47 -0.61 -40.77
C ASN A 138 11.95 -1.31 -39.50
N ALA A 139 10.69 -1.11 -39.12
CA ALA A 139 10.09 -1.72 -37.93
C ALA A 139 8.87 -2.61 -38.25
N ILE A 140 8.83 -3.26 -39.42
CA ILE A 140 7.91 -4.38 -39.62
C ILE A 140 8.49 -5.56 -38.83
N PRO A 141 7.90 -5.98 -37.70
CA PRO A 141 8.34 -7.19 -37.02
C PRO A 141 8.19 -8.34 -38.00
N GLN A 142 9.31 -8.95 -38.38
CA GLN A 142 9.33 -10.19 -39.15
C GLN A 142 8.30 -11.16 -38.53
N PRO A 143 7.42 -11.79 -39.33
CA PRO A 143 6.45 -12.73 -38.81
C PRO A 143 7.20 -13.75 -37.97
N LYS A 144 6.82 -13.83 -36.68
CA LYS A 144 7.44 -14.75 -35.74
C LYS A 144 7.46 -16.12 -36.40
N PRO A 145 8.63 -16.73 -36.64
CA PRO A 145 8.73 -17.95 -37.44
C PRO A 145 7.72 -18.95 -36.90
N GLU A 146 6.86 -19.44 -37.79
CA GLU A 146 5.85 -20.42 -37.41
C GLU A 146 6.57 -21.58 -36.71
N PRO A 147 6.13 -21.97 -35.50
CA PRO A 147 6.77 -23.06 -34.79
C PRO A 147 6.76 -24.28 -35.71
N PRO A 148 7.88 -25.04 -35.79
CA PRO A 148 7.97 -26.17 -36.70
C PRO A 148 6.77 -27.09 -36.52
N GLU A 149 6.05 -27.37 -37.61
CA GLU A 149 4.90 -28.27 -37.61
C GLU A 149 5.36 -29.62 -37.02
N LEU A 150 4.74 -30.02 -35.91
CA LEU A 150 5.05 -31.32 -35.33
C LEU A 150 4.62 -32.42 -36.31
N PRO A 151 5.41 -33.49 -36.44
CA PRO A 151 5.06 -34.61 -37.31
C PRO A 151 3.68 -35.16 -36.95
N ASP A 152 2.88 -35.47 -37.96
CA ASP A 152 1.52 -35.97 -37.80
C ASP A 152 1.50 -37.16 -36.82
N PRO A 153 0.79 -37.05 -35.68
CA PRO A 153 0.78 -38.07 -34.63
C PRO A 153 0.27 -39.43 -35.14
N LEU A 154 -0.47 -39.46 -36.25
CA LEU A 154 -0.96 -40.68 -36.88
C LEU A 154 0.08 -41.41 -37.74
N SER A 155 1.23 -40.78 -38.03
CA SER A 155 2.33 -41.46 -38.71
C SER A 155 3.01 -42.47 -37.76
N PRO A 156 3.47 -43.64 -38.25
CA PRO A 156 4.17 -44.63 -37.41
C PRO A 156 5.40 -44.06 -36.69
N ASN A 157 6.05 -43.07 -37.31
CA ASN A 157 7.17 -42.34 -36.73
C ASN A 157 6.68 -41.28 -35.70
N GLY A 158 5.54 -40.64 -35.95
CA GLY A 158 4.88 -39.71 -35.03
C GLY A 158 4.52 -40.36 -33.69
N ALA A 159 3.94 -41.56 -33.70
CA ALA A 159 3.62 -42.30 -32.48
C ALA A 159 4.87 -42.62 -31.63
N ARG A 160 5.99 -43.02 -32.27
CA ARG A 160 7.25 -43.29 -31.57
C ARG A 160 7.87 -42.01 -30.98
N VAL A 161 7.86 -40.92 -31.73
CA VAL A 161 8.34 -39.61 -31.26
C VAL A 161 7.49 -39.13 -30.09
N LEU A 162 6.17 -39.30 -30.15
CA LEU A 162 5.27 -38.95 -29.05
C LEU A 162 5.55 -39.76 -27.79
N ILE A 163 5.75 -41.08 -27.90
CA ILE A 163 6.09 -41.94 -26.76
C ILE A 163 7.41 -41.49 -26.12
N TRP A 164 8.45 -41.24 -26.92
CA TRP A 164 9.74 -40.76 -26.40
C TRP A 164 9.65 -39.38 -25.77
N TYR A 165 8.85 -38.49 -26.36
CA TYR A 165 8.58 -37.17 -25.82
C TYR A 165 7.88 -37.25 -24.46
N GLU A 166 6.86 -38.10 -24.34
CA GLU A 166 6.13 -38.29 -23.09
C GLU A 166 6.97 -38.99 -22.02
N PHE A 167 7.77 -39.98 -22.41
CA PHE A 167 8.75 -40.60 -21.51
C PHE A 167 9.78 -39.57 -21.00
N GLY A 168 10.30 -38.72 -21.90
CA GLY A 168 11.19 -37.62 -21.55
C GLY A 168 10.53 -36.62 -20.59
N ASN A 169 9.26 -36.28 -20.81
CA ASN A 169 8.48 -35.43 -19.90
C ASN A 169 8.34 -36.06 -18.51
N VAL A 170 8.07 -37.36 -18.41
CA VAL A 170 7.98 -38.06 -17.11
C VAL A 170 9.31 -38.03 -16.36
N LEU A 171 10.42 -38.28 -17.06
CA LEU A 171 11.76 -38.17 -16.45
C LEU A 171 12.05 -36.74 -15.97
N PHE A 172 11.65 -35.75 -16.76
CA PHE A 172 11.81 -34.34 -16.42
C PHE A 172 10.86 -33.90 -15.29
N ASP A 173 9.69 -34.52 -15.16
CA ASP A 173 8.71 -34.27 -14.11
C ASP A 173 9.12 -34.89 -12.76
N LEU A 174 9.97 -35.92 -12.75
CA LEU A 174 10.38 -36.63 -11.54
C LEU A 174 10.81 -35.71 -10.38
N PRO A 175 11.74 -34.73 -10.54
CA PRO A 175 12.11 -33.82 -9.45
C PRO A 175 10.92 -32.97 -8.96
N PHE A 176 10.03 -32.56 -9.86
CA PHE A 176 8.84 -31.78 -9.51
C PHE A 176 7.81 -32.62 -8.76
N ILE A 177 7.67 -33.91 -9.11
CA ILE A 177 6.82 -34.86 -8.41
C ILE A 177 7.35 -35.08 -6.99
N VAL A 178 8.66 -35.23 -6.80
CA VAL A 178 9.26 -35.36 -5.47
C VAL A 178 8.99 -34.12 -4.63
N VAL A 179 9.24 -32.92 -5.16
CA VAL A 179 8.92 -31.66 -4.47
C VAL A 179 7.43 -31.55 -4.15
N GLY A 180 6.57 -31.85 -5.12
CA GLY A 180 5.12 -31.85 -4.95
C GLY A 180 4.67 -32.82 -3.87
N LEU A 181 5.25 -34.01 -3.81
CA LEU A 181 4.97 -35.02 -2.79
C LEU A 181 5.39 -34.53 -1.39
N VAL A 182 6.58 -33.96 -1.24
CA VAL A 182 7.03 -33.36 0.01
C VAL A 182 6.06 -32.27 0.47
N VAL A 183 5.60 -31.41 -0.46
CA VAL A 183 4.62 -30.38 -0.14
C VAL A 183 3.27 -30.95 0.27
N LEU A 184 2.79 -32.00 -0.41
CA LEU A 184 1.55 -32.70 -0.05
C LEU A 184 1.66 -33.39 1.32
N LEU A 185 2.77 -34.08 1.59
CA LEU A 185 3.03 -34.77 2.86
C LEU A 185 3.19 -33.79 4.03
N SER A 186 3.66 -32.57 3.79
CA SER A 186 3.75 -31.54 4.82
C SER A 186 2.39 -31.09 5.37
N LEU A 187 1.28 -31.35 4.64
CA LEU A 187 -0.09 -30.85 4.87
C LEU A 187 -0.26 -29.32 4.88
N TRP A 188 0.81 -28.57 5.14
CA TRP A 188 0.82 -27.12 5.31
C TRP A 188 0.45 -26.36 4.02
N ARG A 189 1.02 -26.78 2.89
CA ARG A 189 0.76 -26.21 1.55
C ARG A 189 0.10 -27.20 0.59
N ALA A 190 -0.36 -28.34 1.11
CA ALA A 190 -0.95 -29.42 0.32
C ALA A 190 -2.16 -28.95 -0.51
N HIS A 191 -3.00 -28.07 0.06
CA HIS A 191 -4.18 -27.55 -0.63
C HIS A 191 -3.82 -26.76 -1.90
N GLU A 192 -2.77 -25.93 -1.87
CA GLU A 192 -2.35 -25.13 -3.03
C GLU A 192 -1.85 -26.03 -4.16
N VAL A 193 -1.00 -27.01 -3.83
CA VAL A 193 -0.51 -27.99 -4.81
C VAL A 193 -1.66 -28.82 -5.37
N MET A 194 -2.61 -29.26 -4.55
CA MET A 194 -3.78 -30.00 -5.01
C MET A 194 -4.66 -29.16 -5.95
N MET A 195 -4.83 -27.86 -5.68
CA MET A 195 -5.54 -26.94 -6.58
C MET A 195 -4.81 -26.75 -7.91
N ILE A 196 -3.47 -26.65 -7.88
CA ILE A 196 -2.63 -26.58 -9.09
C ILE A 196 -2.81 -27.86 -9.92
N VAL A 197 -2.69 -29.03 -9.30
CA VAL A 197 -2.83 -30.35 -9.95
C VAL A 197 -4.24 -30.53 -10.52
N LYS A 198 -5.28 -30.19 -9.75
CA LYS A 198 -6.68 -30.27 -10.22
C LYS A 198 -6.95 -29.33 -11.39
N ALA A 199 -6.39 -28.12 -11.36
CA ALA A 199 -6.51 -27.15 -12.45
C ALA A 199 -5.79 -27.62 -13.71
N ALA A 200 -4.60 -28.23 -13.57
CA ALA A 200 -3.89 -28.84 -14.67
C ALA A 200 -4.68 -30.04 -15.24
N TRP A 201 -5.26 -30.87 -14.38
CA TRP A 201 -6.01 -32.06 -14.80
C TRP A 201 -7.30 -31.75 -15.57
N LYS A 202 -7.97 -30.63 -15.26
CA LYS A 202 -9.21 -30.23 -15.94
C LYS A 202 -8.97 -29.65 -17.35
N LYS A 203 -7.75 -29.19 -17.66
CA LYS A 203 -7.47 -28.55 -18.95
C LYS A 203 -7.22 -29.63 -20.01
N GLN A 204 -8.08 -29.69 -21.02
CA GLN A 204 -7.80 -30.38 -22.28
C GLN A 204 -7.11 -29.40 -23.22
N TYR A 205 -5.93 -29.75 -23.71
CA TYR A 205 -5.17 -28.91 -24.64
C TYR A 205 -5.37 -29.39 -26.08
N PRO A 206 -5.73 -28.50 -27.02
CA PRO A 206 -5.94 -28.87 -28.41
C PRO A 206 -4.64 -29.15 -29.16
N THR A 207 -3.49 -28.68 -28.68
CA THR A 207 -2.18 -28.86 -29.32
C THR A 207 -1.08 -29.22 -28.31
N VAL A 208 -0.10 -30.00 -28.77
CA VAL A 208 1.06 -30.45 -27.96
C VAL A 208 1.89 -29.26 -27.44
N TYR A 209 2.07 -28.21 -28.27
CA TYR A 209 2.83 -27.03 -27.88
C TYR A 209 2.13 -26.20 -26.78
N ALA A 210 0.80 -26.11 -26.81
CA ALA A 210 0.03 -25.46 -25.76
C ALA A 210 0.12 -26.25 -24.44
N ALA A 211 0.10 -27.58 -24.51
CA ALA A 211 0.32 -28.46 -23.36
C ALA A 211 1.71 -28.22 -22.73
N TYR A 212 2.78 -28.22 -23.55
CA TYR A 212 4.15 -28.03 -23.05
C TYR A 212 4.35 -26.72 -22.26
N ASN A 213 3.86 -25.60 -22.79
CA ASN A 213 3.99 -24.30 -22.11
C ASN A 213 3.22 -24.26 -20.78
N GLU A 214 2.08 -24.94 -20.71
CA GLU A 214 1.27 -24.99 -19.50
C GLU A 214 1.82 -25.99 -18.46
N ASP A 215 2.43 -27.09 -18.92
CA ASP A 215 3.17 -28.02 -18.07
C ASP A 215 4.33 -27.31 -17.39
N TRP A 216 5.10 -26.51 -18.13
CA TRP A 216 6.17 -25.70 -17.53
C TRP A 216 5.65 -24.69 -16.49
N LYS A 217 4.49 -24.06 -16.72
CA LYS A 217 3.86 -23.21 -15.72
C LYS A 217 3.45 -24.00 -14.46
N THR A 218 2.95 -25.23 -14.64
CA THR A 218 2.57 -26.12 -13.54
C THR A 218 3.81 -26.54 -12.73
N ARG A 219 4.87 -27.00 -13.42
CA ARG A 219 6.18 -27.30 -12.85
C ARG A 219 6.75 -26.14 -12.03
N LYS A 220 6.76 -24.93 -12.60
CA LYS A 220 7.21 -23.70 -11.92
C LYS A 220 6.38 -23.40 -10.67
N LYS A 221 5.05 -23.58 -10.72
CA LYS A 221 4.17 -23.38 -9.55
C LYS A 221 4.44 -24.41 -8.45
N ILE A 222 4.69 -25.67 -8.80
CA ILE A 222 5.06 -26.71 -7.82
C ILE A 222 6.40 -26.37 -7.15
N LEU A 223 7.44 -26.02 -7.92
CA LEU A 223 8.71 -25.57 -7.34
C LEU A 223 8.55 -24.34 -6.46
N MET A 224 7.74 -23.37 -6.89
CA MET A 224 7.46 -22.18 -6.10
C MET A 224 6.82 -22.56 -4.76
N GLN A 225 5.83 -23.45 -4.73
CA GLN A 225 5.25 -23.92 -3.48
C GLN A 225 6.25 -24.70 -2.61
N GLY A 226 7.16 -25.46 -3.22
CA GLY A 226 8.28 -26.11 -2.52
C GLY A 226 9.22 -25.10 -1.86
N GLY A 227 9.61 -24.04 -2.58
CA GLY A 227 10.44 -22.96 -2.04
C GLY A 227 9.73 -22.18 -0.92
N LEU A 228 8.42 -21.94 -1.05
CA LEU A 228 7.61 -21.30 -0.01
C LEU A 228 7.49 -22.19 1.23
N LEU A 229 7.34 -23.50 1.08
CA LEU A 229 7.37 -24.46 2.20
C LEU A 229 8.71 -24.44 2.91
N PHE A 230 9.83 -24.49 2.16
CA PHE A 230 11.17 -24.43 2.74
C PHE A 230 11.38 -23.14 3.54
N ARG A 231 10.95 -21.99 3.01
CA ARG A 231 10.96 -20.71 3.72
C ARG A 231 10.12 -20.76 5.01
N ASP A 232 8.91 -21.30 4.95
CA ASP A 232 8.04 -21.41 6.12
C ASP A 232 8.68 -22.35 7.18
N ALA A 233 9.36 -23.42 6.76
CA ALA A 233 10.10 -24.33 7.63
C ALA A 233 11.29 -23.64 8.34
N LEU A 234 12.03 -22.76 7.65
CA LEU A 234 13.08 -21.94 8.26
C LEU A 234 12.55 -20.98 9.35
N CYS A 235 11.27 -20.62 9.30
CA CYS A 235 10.63 -19.79 10.31
C CYS A 235 10.12 -20.59 11.52
N LEU A 236 10.05 -21.93 11.47
CA LEU A 236 9.56 -22.74 12.59
C LEU A 236 10.38 -22.58 13.88
N PRO A 237 11.73 -22.59 13.86
CA PRO A 237 12.52 -22.32 15.07
C PRO A 237 12.21 -20.96 15.69
N LEU A 238 11.97 -19.93 14.87
CA LEU A 238 11.60 -18.60 15.34
C LEU A 238 10.20 -18.60 15.98
N ALA A 239 9.25 -19.33 15.38
CA ALA A 239 7.91 -19.51 15.94
C ALA A 239 7.94 -20.25 17.30
N VAL A 240 8.80 -21.27 17.43
CA VAL A 240 9.03 -21.99 18.69
C VAL A 240 9.59 -21.05 19.77
N LEU A 241 10.52 -20.17 19.41
CA LEU A 241 11.06 -19.17 20.34
C LEU A 241 10.02 -18.13 20.76
N LEU A 242 9.18 -17.65 19.83
CA LEU A 242 8.05 -16.77 20.15
C LEU A 242 7.03 -17.45 21.07
N LEU A 243 6.76 -18.73 20.83
CA LEU A 243 5.89 -19.54 21.68
C LEU A 243 6.49 -19.72 23.09
N ALA A 244 7.78 -20.06 23.17
CA ALA A 244 8.50 -20.28 24.42
C ALA A 244 8.58 -19.02 25.28
N THR A 245 8.73 -17.84 24.67
CA THR A 245 8.71 -16.56 25.39
C THR A 245 7.31 -16.16 25.84
N GLY A 246 6.25 -16.58 25.14
CA GLY A 246 4.84 -16.31 25.48
C GLY A 246 4.40 -14.84 25.38
N TYR A 247 5.33 -13.89 25.46
CA TYR A 247 5.07 -12.45 25.51
C TYR A 247 4.41 -11.91 24.22
N ARG A 248 4.92 -12.30 23.05
CA ARG A 248 4.40 -11.87 21.73
C ARG A 248 3.45 -12.88 21.10
N TRP A 249 3.36 -14.10 21.65
CA TRP A 249 2.53 -15.17 21.08
C TRP A 249 1.04 -14.81 20.90
N PRO A 250 0.37 -14.06 21.80
CA PRO A 250 -1.02 -13.66 21.59
C PRO A 250 -1.23 -12.81 20.32
N ALA A 251 -0.26 -11.93 20.00
CA ALA A 251 -0.31 -11.12 18.78
C ALA A 251 -0.14 -11.99 17.53
N VAL A 252 0.81 -12.93 17.55
CA VAL A 252 1.02 -13.94 16.49
C VAL A 252 -0.26 -14.74 16.28
N GLN A 253 -0.85 -15.28 17.36
CA GLN A 253 -2.07 -16.08 17.30
C GLN A 253 -3.24 -15.26 16.74
N GLY A 254 -3.38 -14.00 17.15
CA GLY A 254 -4.42 -13.10 16.65
C GLY A 254 -4.29 -12.86 15.14
N GLN A 255 -3.07 -12.53 14.68
CA GLN A 255 -2.79 -12.32 13.26
C GLN A 255 -3.00 -13.61 12.43
N LEU A 256 -2.50 -14.77 12.91
CA LEU A 256 -2.69 -16.04 12.21
C LEU A 256 -4.17 -16.43 12.13
N LYS A 257 -4.92 -16.30 13.23
CA LYS A 257 -6.38 -16.55 13.24
C LYS A 257 -7.14 -15.66 12.28
N ALA A 258 -6.79 -14.37 12.22
CA ALA A 258 -7.38 -13.44 11.27
C ALA A 258 -7.17 -13.88 9.81
N ARG A 259 -6.02 -14.48 9.49
CA ARG A 259 -5.69 -14.97 8.15
C ARG A 259 -6.22 -16.36 7.82
N MET A 260 -6.57 -17.16 8.83
CA MET A 260 -7.15 -18.50 8.62
C MET A 260 -8.54 -18.44 8.00
N ARG A 261 -9.27 -17.36 8.28
CA ARG A 261 -10.64 -17.18 7.80
C ARG A 261 -10.64 -16.06 6.77
N LEU A 262 -10.64 -16.40 5.49
CA LEU A 262 -10.82 -15.41 4.44
C LEU A 262 -12.22 -14.79 4.54
N PRO A 263 -12.38 -13.49 4.23
CA PRO A 263 -13.69 -12.88 4.11
C PRO A 263 -14.38 -13.41 2.86
N LEU A 264 -15.71 -13.40 2.92
CA LEU A 264 -16.53 -13.81 1.81
C LEU A 264 -16.69 -12.64 0.83
N PHE A 265 -16.54 -12.95 -0.46
CA PHE A 265 -16.67 -12.00 -1.56
C PHE A 265 -17.98 -12.17 -2.34
N THR A 266 -18.91 -13.01 -1.86
CA THR A 266 -20.23 -13.15 -2.49
C THR A 266 -20.98 -11.82 -2.40
N ALA A 267 -21.84 -11.56 -3.38
CA ALA A 267 -22.77 -10.44 -3.31
C ALA A 267 -23.63 -10.56 -2.03
N PRO A 268 -23.93 -9.44 -1.34
CA PRO A 268 -24.82 -9.45 -0.20
C PRO A 268 -26.23 -9.89 -0.65
N VAL A 269 -26.85 -10.78 0.12
CA VAL A 269 -28.22 -11.25 -0.15
C VAL A 269 -29.26 -10.17 0.16
N LEU A 270 -28.99 -9.34 1.16
CA LEU A 270 -29.84 -8.24 1.59
C LEU A 270 -29.18 -6.89 1.31
N ASP A 271 -29.97 -5.98 0.76
CA ASP A 271 -29.63 -4.58 0.53
C ASP A 271 -30.17 -3.74 1.69
N VAL A 272 -29.32 -2.95 2.33
CA VAL A 272 -29.69 -2.22 3.56
C VAL A 272 -30.47 -0.96 3.19
N THR A 273 -31.63 -0.72 3.79
CA THR A 273 -32.46 0.47 3.51
C THR A 273 -32.34 1.52 4.59
N THR A 274 -32.28 1.10 5.85
CA THR A 274 -32.11 1.99 7.00
C THR A 274 -31.12 1.36 7.98
N LEU A 275 -30.35 2.21 8.67
CA LEU A 275 -29.41 1.74 9.69
C LEU A 275 -29.39 2.70 10.85
N LYS A 276 -29.78 2.20 12.02
CA LYS A 276 -29.76 2.96 13.27
C LYS A 276 -28.81 2.29 14.26
N ILE A 277 -27.83 3.05 14.75
CA ILE A 277 -26.89 2.57 15.76
C ILE A 277 -27.40 3.04 17.12
N VAL A 278 -27.73 2.10 18.00
CA VAL A 278 -28.15 2.37 19.38
C VAL A 278 -27.04 1.93 20.32
N VAL A 279 -26.52 2.87 21.13
CA VAL A 279 -25.51 2.59 22.15
C VAL A 279 -26.18 2.70 23.52
N GLU A 280 -26.47 1.55 24.11
CA GLU A 280 -27.11 1.49 25.42
C GLU A 280 -26.19 2.07 26.51
N LYS A 281 -26.78 2.63 27.58
CA LYS A 281 -26.00 3.21 28.70
C LYS A 281 -25.04 2.18 29.32
N ARG A 282 -25.48 0.93 29.38
CA ARG A 282 -24.75 -0.30 29.73
C ARG A 282 -25.38 -1.42 28.92
N GLY A 283 -24.58 -2.33 28.36
CA GLY A 283 -25.11 -3.59 27.82
C GLY A 283 -24.72 -3.91 26.38
N GLY A 284 -24.34 -2.93 25.56
CA GLY A 284 -23.85 -3.23 24.21
C GLY A 284 -24.08 -2.14 23.18
N VAL A 285 -23.83 -2.53 21.93
CA VAL A 285 -24.15 -1.75 20.72
C VAL A 285 -25.17 -2.54 19.93
N THR A 286 -26.32 -1.95 19.65
CA THR A 286 -27.38 -2.56 18.84
C THR A 286 -27.43 -1.88 17.49
N LEU A 287 -27.29 -2.64 16.41
CA LEU A 287 -27.49 -2.14 15.05
C LEU A 287 -28.91 -2.53 14.62
N ARG A 288 -29.82 -1.56 14.52
CA ARG A 288 -31.15 -1.79 13.94
C ARG A 288 -31.05 -1.63 12.43
N VAL A 289 -31.18 -2.73 11.72
CA VAL A 289 -30.98 -2.79 10.27
C VAL A 289 -32.33 -2.99 9.60
N GLY A 290 -32.80 -1.98 8.87
CA GLY A 290 -33.84 -2.17 7.86
C GLY A 290 -33.18 -2.67 6.58
N ALA A 291 -33.70 -3.75 6.01
CA ALA A 291 -33.15 -4.33 4.80
C ALA A 291 -34.26 -4.76 3.85
N ARG A 292 -33.91 -4.85 2.57
CA ARG A 292 -34.74 -5.43 1.51
C ARG A 292 -33.94 -6.54 0.84
N PRO A 293 -34.57 -7.55 0.22
CA PRO A 293 -33.86 -8.48 -0.64
C PRO A 293 -33.08 -7.70 -1.70
N ALA A 294 -31.79 -7.98 -1.85
CA ALA A 294 -31.03 -7.40 -2.94
C ALA A 294 -31.70 -7.87 -4.24
N ALA A 295 -32.10 -6.92 -5.09
CA ALA A 295 -32.66 -7.26 -6.40
C ALA A 295 -31.63 -8.20 -7.04
N VAL A 296 -32.02 -9.46 -7.25
CA VAL A 296 -31.22 -10.37 -8.05
C VAL A 296 -31.11 -9.63 -9.36
N ALA A 297 -29.90 -9.19 -9.70
CA ALA A 297 -29.63 -8.60 -10.99
C ALA A 297 -29.94 -9.71 -12.00
N THR A 298 -31.19 -9.78 -12.40
CA THR A 298 -31.65 -10.55 -13.53
C THR A 298 -30.95 -9.87 -14.68
N ASN A 299 -29.78 -10.40 -15.04
CA ASN A 299 -29.06 -10.05 -16.27
C ASN A 299 -29.85 -10.55 -17.49
N ASP A 300 -31.16 -10.31 -17.48
CA ASP A 300 -32.15 -10.65 -18.50
C ASP A 300 -32.26 -9.47 -19.48
N SER A 301 -31.17 -8.74 -19.67
CA SER A 301 -30.97 -7.96 -20.88
C SER A 301 -30.68 -8.97 -21.98
N GLY A 302 -31.72 -9.34 -22.73
CA GLY A 302 -31.66 -10.20 -23.92
C GLY A 302 -30.83 -9.61 -25.05
N HIS A 303 -29.54 -9.41 -24.81
CA HIS A 303 -28.54 -9.20 -25.84
C HIS A 303 -27.91 -10.54 -26.16
N GLU A 304 -28.31 -11.06 -27.33
CA GLU A 304 -27.65 -12.16 -28.01
C GLU A 304 -26.13 -11.95 -28.06
N GLU A 305 -25.42 -13.06 -28.00
CA GLU A 305 -23.96 -13.20 -28.00
C GLU A 305 -23.22 -12.18 -28.87
N GLU A 306 -22.43 -11.30 -28.25
CA GLU A 306 -21.23 -10.78 -28.89
C GLU A 306 -19.99 -11.19 -28.08
N LYS A 307 -19.33 -12.25 -28.56
CA LYS A 307 -18.09 -12.83 -28.02
C LYS A 307 -16.92 -11.84 -28.21
N GLY A 308 -16.71 -10.97 -27.23
CA GLY A 308 -15.53 -10.11 -27.14
C GLY A 308 -14.68 -10.44 -25.91
N ALA A 309 -13.55 -11.12 -26.12
CA ALA A 309 -12.61 -11.52 -25.07
C ALA A 309 -11.93 -10.31 -24.40
N ALA A 310 -12.06 -10.19 -23.07
CA ALA A 310 -11.02 -9.78 -22.09
C ALA A 310 -11.61 -9.10 -20.84
N ALA A 311 -12.21 -9.88 -19.95
CA ALA A 311 -12.26 -9.52 -18.52
C ALA A 311 -12.20 -10.80 -17.69
N SER A 312 -11.25 -10.79 -16.75
CA SER A 312 -10.78 -11.91 -15.93
C SER A 312 -11.89 -12.71 -15.25
N SER A 313 -11.82 -14.03 -15.46
CA SER A 313 -12.63 -15.10 -14.93
C SER A 313 -12.65 -15.15 -13.39
N SER A 314 -13.61 -14.48 -12.76
CA SER A 314 -14.14 -14.88 -11.46
C SER A 314 -15.28 -15.87 -11.73
N SER A 315 -14.96 -17.15 -11.91
CA SER A 315 -15.91 -18.20 -12.27
C SER A 315 -16.76 -18.67 -11.07
N TYR A 316 -17.41 -17.74 -10.38
CA TYR A 316 -18.50 -18.12 -9.47
C TYR A 316 -19.78 -18.20 -10.31
N PRO A 317 -20.44 -19.37 -10.38
CA PRO A 317 -21.71 -19.48 -11.09
C PRO A 317 -22.70 -18.47 -10.49
N PRO A 318 -23.47 -17.73 -11.32
CA PRO A 318 -24.51 -16.86 -10.82
C PRO A 318 -25.44 -17.69 -9.92
N PRO A 319 -25.82 -17.19 -8.74
CA PRO A 319 -26.71 -17.92 -7.85
C PRO A 319 -28.03 -18.17 -8.60
N SER A 320 -28.32 -19.45 -8.88
CA SER A 320 -29.60 -19.89 -9.40
C SER A 320 -30.71 -19.30 -8.53
N SER A 321 -31.58 -18.51 -9.15
CA SER A 321 -32.55 -17.57 -8.58
C SER A 321 -33.65 -18.18 -7.70
N THR A 322 -33.62 -19.47 -7.39
CA THR A 322 -34.84 -20.17 -6.97
C THR A 322 -35.02 -20.52 -5.52
N LEU A 323 -34.01 -20.53 -4.63
CA LEU A 323 -34.29 -20.81 -3.21
C LEU A 323 -33.34 -20.07 -2.28
N LEU A 324 -33.84 -18.98 -1.69
CA LEU A 324 -33.37 -18.50 -0.39
C LEU A 324 -33.33 -19.73 0.53
N PRO A 325 -32.18 -20.02 1.17
CA PRO A 325 -32.05 -21.24 1.95
C PRO A 325 -33.07 -21.29 3.08
N GLU A 326 -33.68 -22.45 3.31
CA GLU A 326 -34.75 -22.66 4.31
C GLU A 326 -34.33 -22.35 5.76
N GLY A 327 -33.04 -22.08 6.02
CA GLY A 327 -32.56 -21.59 7.30
C GLY A 327 -31.07 -21.26 7.30
N LEU A 328 -30.59 -20.65 8.37
CA LEU A 328 -29.17 -20.46 8.62
C LEU A 328 -28.71 -21.40 9.75
N ARG A 329 -27.56 -22.05 9.56
CA ARG A 329 -26.89 -22.91 10.56
C ARG A 329 -26.02 -22.09 11.50
N SER A 330 -25.45 -21.00 11.02
CA SER A 330 -24.60 -20.12 11.83
C SER A 330 -24.56 -18.74 11.20
N LEU A 331 -24.54 -17.73 12.05
CA LEU A 331 -24.37 -16.33 11.71
C LEU A 331 -23.12 -15.79 12.41
N SER A 332 -22.37 -14.95 11.72
CA SER A 332 -21.15 -14.36 12.25
C SER A 332 -20.91 -12.96 11.72
N LEU A 333 -20.41 -12.08 12.58
CA LEU A 333 -20.11 -10.69 12.26
C LEU A 333 -18.62 -10.52 11.96
N ARG A 334 -18.30 -9.82 10.88
CA ARG A 334 -16.94 -9.50 10.50
C ARG A 334 -16.78 -7.99 10.27
N ALA A 335 -15.63 -7.44 10.67
CA ALA A 335 -15.23 -6.09 10.32
C ALA A 335 -14.06 -6.13 9.31
N LEU A 336 -14.16 -5.33 8.25
CA LEU A 336 -13.22 -5.27 7.12
C LEU A 336 -12.79 -3.82 6.85
N GLY A 337 -11.67 -3.68 6.14
CA GLY A 337 -11.04 -2.39 5.81
C GLY A 337 -9.61 -2.29 6.33
N SER A 338 -8.62 -2.29 5.43
CA SER A 338 -7.20 -2.24 5.80
C SER A 338 -6.83 -0.95 6.54
N ASP A 339 -7.30 0.20 6.06
CA ASP A 339 -7.08 1.49 6.71
C ASP A 339 -7.71 1.52 8.12
N PHE A 340 -8.90 0.94 8.30
CA PHE A 340 -9.52 0.82 9.62
C PHE A 340 -8.61 0.11 10.63
N TRP A 341 -8.03 -1.03 10.27
CA TRP A 341 -7.14 -1.78 11.17
C TRP A 341 -5.83 -1.04 11.46
N VAL A 342 -5.27 -0.32 10.48
CA VAL A 342 -4.09 0.54 10.68
C VAL A 342 -4.40 1.68 11.64
N LYS A 343 -5.54 2.37 11.46
CA LYS A 343 -5.96 3.44 12.36
C LYS A 343 -6.32 2.90 13.75
N LEU A 344 -6.96 1.74 13.84
CA LEU A 344 -7.24 1.07 15.12
C LEU A 344 -5.94 0.74 15.87
N ALA A 345 -4.93 0.21 15.18
CA ALA A 345 -3.62 -0.08 15.73
C ALA A 345 -2.93 1.20 16.24
N SER A 346 -2.98 2.29 15.47
CA SER A 346 -2.43 3.59 15.89
C SER A 346 -3.13 4.19 17.13
N GLY A 347 -4.47 4.06 17.22
CA GLY A 347 -5.26 4.66 18.31
C GLY A 347 -5.34 3.81 19.58
N LEU A 348 -5.47 2.48 19.45
CA LEU A 348 -5.69 1.54 20.55
C LEU A 348 -4.50 0.60 20.84
N GLY A 349 -3.47 0.65 20.00
CA GLY A 349 -2.28 -0.20 20.06
C GLY A 349 -2.39 -1.45 19.17
N ASP A 350 -1.26 -1.82 18.57
CA ASP A 350 -1.12 -2.96 17.66
C ASP A 350 -1.62 -4.27 18.29
N MET A 351 -1.29 -4.53 19.55
CA MET A 351 -1.72 -5.76 20.24
C MET A 351 -3.24 -5.86 20.31
N THR A 352 -3.92 -4.77 20.69
CA THR A 352 -5.40 -4.72 20.76
C THR A 352 -6.01 -4.96 19.38
N ALA A 353 -5.48 -4.31 18.35
CA ALA A 353 -5.97 -4.47 16.98
C ALA A 353 -5.78 -5.91 16.47
N ASN A 354 -4.61 -6.52 16.71
CA ASN A 354 -4.31 -7.89 16.31
C ASN A 354 -5.19 -8.93 17.02
N VAL A 355 -5.40 -8.76 18.33
CA VAL A 355 -6.31 -9.62 19.09
C VAL A 355 -7.74 -9.48 18.57
N ALA A 356 -8.21 -8.24 18.36
CA ALA A 356 -9.54 -7.98 17.81
C ALA A 356 -9.72 -8.60 16.42
N MET A 357 -8.75 -8.46 15.51
CA MET A 357 -8.75 -9.13 14.20
C MET A 357 -8.83 -10.66 14.34
N GLY A 358 -8.08 -11.23 15.29
CA GLY A 358 -8.07 -12.68 15.54
C GLY A 358 -9.34 -13.24 16.16
N MET A 359 -10.18 -12.38 16.74
CA MET A 359 -11.52 -12.74 17.24
C MET A 359 -12.58 -12.77 16.13
N LEU A 360 -12.25 -12.27 14.93
CA LEU A 360 -13.18 -12.26 13.80
C LEU A 360 -13.16 -13.58 13.00
N PRO A 361 -14.27 -13.93 12.34
CA PRO A 361 -15.60 -13.38 12.54
C PRO A 361 -16.17 -13.80 13.91
N LEU A 362 -16.93 -12.89 14.52
CA LEU A 362 -17.60 -13.07 15.81
C LEU A 362 -18.86 -13.92 15.60
N PRO A 363 -18.93 -15.16 16.14
CA PRO A 363 -20.15 -15.94 16.08
C PRO A 363 -21.24 -15.27 16.93
N LEU A 364 -22.45 -15.18 16.40
CA LEU A 364 -23.60 -14.61 17.13
C LEU A 364 -24.28 -15.72 17.97
N VAL A 365 -24.74 -15.38 19.18
CA VAL A 365 -25.13 -16.39 20.19
C VAL A 365 -26.39 -17.18 19.79
N ASP A 366 -27.33 -16.55 19.10
CA ASP A 366 -28.62 -17.16 18.70
C ASP A 366 -28.51 -18.12 17.50
N ASN A 367 -27.29 -18.56 17.17
CA ASN A 367 -26.95 -19.37 15.99
C ASN A 367 -27.70 -20.70 15.82
N LYS A 368 -28.49 -21.16 16.80
CA LYS A 368 -29.13 -22.48 16.72
C LYS A 368 -30.52 -22.47 16.08
N ASN A 369 -31.26 -21.35 16.14
CA ASN A 369 -32.68 -21.31 15.74
C ASN A 369 -33.09 -20.09 14.92
N ILE A 370 -32.16 -19.39 14.25
CA ILE A 370 -32.56 -18.29 13.33
C ILE A 370 -33.08 -18.92 12.04
N GLU A 371 -34.41 -18.96 11.89
CA GLU A 371 -35.00 -19.30 10.60
C GLU A 371 -34.75 -18.15 9.63
N PHE A 372 -34.33 -18.48 8.41
CA PHE A 372 -34.03 -17.44 7.42
C PHE A 372 -35.32 -16.75 6.94
N SER A 373 -36.44 -17.48 7.02
CA SER A 373 -37.80 -16.95 6.91
C SER A 373 -38.05 -15.81 7.88
N ASP A 374 -37.55 -15.83 9.12
CA ASP A 374 -37.74 -14.71 10.05
C ASP A 374 -36.97 -13.47 9.59
N VAL A 375 -35.73 -13.66 9.14
CA VAL A 375 -34.90 -12.57 8.60
C VAL A 375 -35.55 -11.98 7.33
N ILE A 376 -36.10 -12.82 6.45
CA ILE A 376 -36.76 -12.36 5.20
C ILE A 376 -38.17 -11.83 5.45
N ALA A 377 -38.96 -12.42 6.34
CA ALA A 377 -40.29 -11.95 6.71
C ALA A 377 -40.19 -10.56 7.34
N CYS A 378 -39.14 -10.34 8.14
CA CYS A 378 -38.71 -9.01 8.57
C CYS A 378 -38.24 -8.11 7.44
N THR A 379 -38.12 -8.53 6.18
CA THR A 379 -37.84 -7.63 5.03
C THR A 379 -39.01 -7.49 4.05
N ALA A 380 -40.03 -8.35 4.16
CA ALA A 380 -41.14 -8.41 3.20
C ALA A 380 -42.26 -7.40 3.49
N THR A 381 -42.36 -6.86 4.70
CA THR A 381 -43.38 -5.83 4.98
C THR A 381 -42.97 -4.47 4.44
N GLU A 382 -43.86 -3.82 3.67
CA GLU A 382 -43.63 -2.53 2.99
C GLU A 382 -43.21 -1.40 3.95
N ALA A 383 -43.43 -1.56 5.26
CA ALA A 383 -43.02 -0.62 6.30
C ALA A 383 -41.52 -0.69 6.66
N GLY A 384 -40.71 -1.47 5.95
CA GLY A 384 -39.27 -1.58 6.25
C GLY A 384 -39.03 -2.18 7.62
N SER A 385 -39.68 -3.32 7.90
CA SER A 385 -39.31 -4.12 9.05
C SER A 385 -37.79 -4.37 9.03
N GLY A 386 -37.18 -4.33 10.21
CA GLY A 386 -35.75 -4.51 10.38
C GLY A 386 -35.49 -5.58 11.42
N PHE A 387 -34.22 -5.91 11.59
CA PHE A 387 -33.78 -6.76 12.70
C PHE A 387 -32.68 -6.05 13.49
N ASP A 388 -32.60 -6.40 14.77
CA ASP A 388 -31.64 -5.82 15.70
C ASP A 388 -30.45 -6.76 15.88
N LEU A 389 -29.27 -6.32 15.45
CA LEU A 389 -28.01 -6.98 15.76
C LEU A 389 -27.47 -6.46 17.08
N VAL A 390 -27.72 -7.18 18.17
CA VAL A 390 -27.30 -6.79 19.52
C VAL A 390 -25.90 -7.35 19.83
N LEU A 391 -24.89 -6.48 19.85
CA LEU A 391 -23.55 -6.81 20.33
C LEU A 391 -23.49 -6.62 21.84
N ARG A 392 -23.86 -7.67 22.58
CA ARG A 392 -23.83 -7.67 24.04
C ARG A 392 -22.39 -7.59 24.56
N GLY A 393 -22.16 -6.67 25.48
CA GLY A 393 -20.89 -6.55 26.17
C GLY A 393 -21.01 -5.71 27.44
N ASP A 394 -20.23 -6.08 28.46
CA ASP A 394 -20.23 -5.39 29.76
C ASP A 394 -19.37 -4.12 29.75
N PHE A 395 -19.52 -3.30 28.71
CA PHE A 395 -18.79 -2.06 28.54
C PHE A 395 -19.68 -0.87 28.89
N LYS A 396 -19.15 0.07 29.67
CA LYS A 396 -19.80 1.37 29.90
C LYS A 396 -19.75 2.17 28.59
N ASN A 397 -20.84 2.86 28.23
CA ASN A 397 -20.86 3.74 27.06
C ASN A 397 -19.67 4.74 27.07
N THR A 398 -19.32 5.30 28.23
CA THR A 398 -18.16 6.20 28.37
C THR A 398 -16.83 5.56 27.93
N THR A 399 -16.68 4.24 28.06
CA THR A 399 -15.50 3.51 27.59
C THR A 399 -15.53 3.36 26.08
N ILE A 400 -16.68 3.00 25.51
CA ILE A 400 -16.89 2.90 24.06
C ILE A 400 -16.60 4.26 23.41
N LYS A 401 -17.24 5.33 23.89
CA LYS A 401 -17.03 6.71 23.44
C LYS A 401 -15.54 7.10 23.48
N LYS A 402 -14.89 6.94 24.63
CA LYS A 402 -13.46 7.27 24.80
C LYS A 402 -12.54 6.46 23.87
N LYS A 403 -12.91 5.24 23.50
CA LYS A 403 -12.10 4.38 22.62
C LYS A 403 -12.35 4.72 21.14
N ILE A 404 -13.59 5.00 20.75
CA ILE A 404 -13.93 5.41 19.39
C ILE A 404 -13.40 6.82 19.08
N GLU A 405 -13.42 7.74 20.05
CA GLU A 405 -12.86 9.09 19.89
C GLU A 405 -11.34 9.10 19.63
N LYS A 406 -10.63 8.00 19.91
CA LYS A 406 -9.22 7.83 19.54
C LYS A 406 -9.01 7.51 18.07
N LEU A 407 -10.08 7.19 17.34
CA LEU A 407 -10.03 6.87 15.92
C LEU A 407 -10.36 8.12 15.10
N PRO A 408 -9.69 8.36 13.96
CA PRO A 408 -10.06 9.45 13.06
C PRO A 408 -11.50 9.26 12.59
N ARG A 409 -12.35 10.29 12.66
CA ARG A 409 -13.78 10.20 12.35
C ARG A 409 -14.10 9.80 10.89
N ALA A 410 -13.17 10.05 9.98
CA ALA A 410 -13.32 9.77 8.56
C ALA A 410 -12.98 8.31 8.19
N THR A 411 -12.46 7.51 9.13
CA THR A 411 -12.07 6.13 8.87
C THR A 411 -13.29 5.27 8.56
N LYS A 412 -13.29 4.65 7.39
CA LYS A 412 -14.36 3.74 6.94
C LYS A 412 -14.07 2.30 7.38
N VAL A 413 -15.08 1.61 7.87
CA VAL A 413 -15.05 0.18 8.21
C VAL A 413 -16.23 -0.50 7.56
N LEU A 414 -16.03 -1.69 7.01
CA LEU A 414 -17.10 -2.51 6.44
C LEU A 414 -17.53 -3.55 7.46
N VAL A 415 -18.76 -3.46 7.94
CA VAL A 415 -19.39 -4.45 8.81
C VAL A 415 -20.14 -5.45 7.94
N GLN A 416 -19.69 -6.70 7.94
CA GLN A 416 -20.19 -7.77 7.10
C GLN A 416 -20.80 -8.88 7.96
N LEU A 417 -22.04 -9.26 7.68
CA LEU A 417 -22.71 -10.40 8.29
C LEU A 417 -22.58 -11.61 7.37
N GLU A 418 -21.95 -12.67 7.86
CA GLU A 418 -21.70 -13.91 7.14
C GLU A 418 -22.57 -15.03 7.72
N GLY A 419 -23.26 -15.79 6.86
CA GLY A 419 -24.15 -16.88 7.25
C GLY A 419 -23.79 -18.18 6.55
N ILE A 420 -23.98 -19.33 7.21
CA ILE A 420 -23.93 -20.65 6.57
C ILE A 420 -25.36 -21.15 6.39
N PRO A 421 -25.87 -21.31 5.16
CA PRO A 421 -27.18 -21.87 4.92
C PRO A 421 -27.36 -23.30 5.46
N ARG A 422 -28.57 -23.67 5.91
CA ARG A 422 -28.92 -25.07 6.14
C ARG A 422 -28.91 -25.81 4.80
N GLY A 423 -28.35 -27.02 4.78
CA GLY A 423 -28.23 -27.85 3.57
C GLY A 423 -27.11 -27.48 2.60
N LYS A 424 -26.47 -26.30 2.73
CA LYS A 424 -25.28 -25.93 1.94
C LYS A 424 -24.10 -25.64 2.85
N ASN A 425 -22.94 -26.23 2.56
CA ASN A 425 -21.71 -25.97 3.32
C ASN A 425 -21.01 -24.68 2.90
N ASN A 426 -21.50 -23.98 1.87
CA ASN A 426 -20.89 -22.76 1.36
C ASN A 426 -21.43 -21.55 2.13
N PRO A 427 -20.57 -20.81 2.86
CA PRO A 427 -20.97 -19.60 3.52
C PRO A 427 -21.33 -18.50 2.51
N VAL A 428 -22.27 -17.63 2.87
CA VAL A 428 -22.76 -16.51 2.05
C VAL A 428 -22.73 -15.22 2.86
N VAL A 429 -22.53 -14.09 2.18
CA VAL A 429 -22.71 -12.77 2.78
C VAL A 429 -24.18 -12.42 2.84
N ILE A 430 -24.72 -12.25 4.04
CA ILE A 430 -26.11 -11.85 4.25
C ILE A 430 -26.26 -10.35 3.99
N LEU A 431 -25.40 -9.53 4.61
CA LEU A 431 -25.39 -8.08 4.43
C LEU A 431 -23.97 -7.53 4.56
N ALA A 432 -23.74 -6.36 3.98
CA ALA A 432 -22.49 -5.63 4.07
C ALA A 432 -22.75 -4.13 4.19
N ILE A 433 -22.33 -3.52 5.29
CA ILE A 433 -22.60 -2.13 5.64
C ILE A 433 -21.29 -1.35 5.75
N PRO A 434 -21.03 -0.37 4.88
CA PRO A 434 -19.96 0.60 5.11
C PRO A 434 -20.37 1.56 6.23
N LEU A 435 -19.52 1.72 7.23
CA LEU A 435 -19.70 2.64 8.36
C LEU A 435 -18.51 3.57 8.47
N LYS A 436 -18.73 4.80 8.95
CA LYS A 436 -17.64 5.68 9.40
C LYS A 436 -17.50 5.56 10.91
N THR A 437 -16.26 5.60 11.41
CA THR A 437 -15.97 5.71 12.85
C THR A 437 -16.61 6.95 13.48
N GLY A 438 -16.78 8.04 12.71
CA GLY A 438 -17.50 9.23 13.12
C GLY A 438 -18.99 8.99 13.42
N ASP A 439 -19.65 8.10 12.69
CA ASP A 439 -21.05 7.75 12.91
C ASP A 439 -21.19 6.98 14.23
N LEU A 440 -20.28 6.02 14.47
CA LEU A 440 -20.18 5.29 15.74
C LEU A 440 -19.87 6.22 16.92
N ALA A 441 -19.02 7.23 16.73
CA ALA A 441 -18.70 8.22 17.76
C ALA A 441 -19.93 9.08 18.10
N THR A 442 -20.70 9.46 17.09
CA THR A 442 -21.93 10.26 17.24
C THR A 442 -23.01 9.45 17.95
N ALA A 443 -23.20 8.18 17.56
CA ALA A 443 -24.08 7.24 18.24
C ALA A 443 -23.71 7.04 19.71
N ALA A 444 -22.41 6.89 20.03
CA ALA A 444 -21.96 6.77 21.41
C ALA A 444 -22.20 8.05 22.23
N GLY A 445 -22.15 9.22 21.59
CA GLY A 445 -22.43 10.52 22.22
C GLY A 445 -23.92 10.78 22.49
N GLN A 446 -24.78 10.44 21.54
CA GLN A 446 -26.22 10.72 21.58
C GLN A 446 -27.05 9.57 22.16
N GLY A 447 -26.50 8.36 22.22
CA GLY A 447 -27.19 7.13 22.60
C GLY A 447 -27.87 6.43 21.41
N GLU A 448 -28.24 7.17 20.38
CA GLU A 448 -28.83 6.64 19.15
C GLU A 448 -28.48 7.54 17.96
N PHE A 449 -28.18 6.96 16.79
CA PHE A 449 -27.86 7.73 15.59
C PHE A 449 -28.34 7.04 14.30
N GLU A 450 -29.11 7.82 13.52
CA GLU A 450 -29.43 7.69 12.10
C GLU A 450 -28.19 7.65 11.18
N VAL A 451 -27.72 6.49 10.70
CA VAL A 451 -26.58 6.49 9.75
C VAL A 451 -27.10 6.90 8.37
N PRO A 452 -26.59 8.00 7.77
CA PRO A 452 -26.92 8.34 6.40
C PRO A 452 -26.31 7.29 5.46
N LEU A 453 -27.16 6.53 4.77
CA LEU A 453 -26.73 5.53 3.80
C LEU A 453 -26.56 6.19 2.43
N ASP A 454 -25.42 5.91 1.80
CA ASP A 454 -25.16 6.33 0.41
C ASP A 454 -26.14 5.62 -0.55
N SER A 455 -26.28 6.16 -1.76
CA SER A 455 -27.09 5.56 -2.82
C SER A 455 -26.65 4.11 -3.11
N GLY A 456 -27.53 3.29 -3.71
CA GLY A 456 -27.26 1.87 -3.94
C GLY A 456 -25.95 1.60 -4.69
N ASP A 457 -25.67 2.38 -5.74
CA ASP A 457 -24.48 2.22 -6.58
C ASP A 457 -23.20 2.70 -5.87
N ASP A 458 -23.25 3.86 -5.21
CA ASP A 458 -22.13 4.38 -4.41
C ASP A 458 -21.76 3.43 -3.28
N ARG A 459 -22.79 2.82 -2.67
CA ARG A 459 -22.61 1.81 -1.63
C ARG A 459 -21.95 0.55 -2.17
N ALA A 460 -22.39 0.03 -3.31
CA ALA A 460 -21.78 -1.16 -3.92
C ALA A 460 -20.28 -0.91 -4.22
N ALA A 461 -19.95 0.27 -4.74
CA ALA A 461 -18.56 0.69 -4.95
C ALA A 461 -17.77 0.80 -3.62
N ALA A 462 -18.37 1.39 -2.58
CA ALA A 462 -17.75 1.48 -1.25
C ALA A 462 -17.52 0.10 -0.62
N VAL A 463 -18.47 -0.82 -0.75
CA VAL A 463 -18.34 -2.21 -0.28
C VAL A 463 -17.22 -2.93 -1.03
N ALA A 464 -17.16 -2.82 -2.36
CA ALA A 464 -16.10 -3.42 -3.16
C ALA A 464 -14.72 -2.85 -2.78
N MET A 465 -14.61 -1.54 -2.61
CA MET A 465 -13.37 -0.87 -2.19
C MET A 465 -12.91 -1.33 -0.81
N LEU A 466 -13.82 -1.42 0.17
CA LEU A 466 -13.49 -1.80 1.55
C LEU A 466 -13.20 -3.29 1.72
N ARG A 467 -13.81 -4.16 0.90
CA ARG A 467 -13.43 -5.58 0.82
C ARG A 467 -12.04 -5.78 0.23
N GLY A 468 -11.64 -4.92 -0.70
CA GLY A 468 -10.44 -5.10 -1.51
C GLY A 468 -10.62 -6.24 -2.52
N LYS A 469 -9.53 -6.69 -3.15
CA LYS A 469 -9.55 -7.87 -4.02
C LYS A 469 -9.22 -9.12 -3.22
N LEU A 470 -9.78 -10.26 -3.62
CA LEU A 470 -9.46 -11.57 -3.01
C LEU A 470 -7.95 -11.88 -3.13
N GLU A 471 -7.32 -11.45 -4.22
CA GLU A 471 -5.89 -11.63 -4.49
C GLU A 471 -5.00 -10.81 -3.54
N ASP A 472 -5.50 -9.66 -3.07
CA ASP A 472 -4.76 -8.76 -2.18
C ASP A 472 -4.74 -9.24 -0.72
N GLN A 473 -5.51 -10.29 -0.42
CA GLN A 473 -5.63 -10.82 0.93
C GLN A 473 -4.80 -12.10 1.07
N PRO A 474 -3.54 -12.01 1.54
CA PRO A 474 -2.71 -13.19 1.65
C PRO A 474 -3.31 -14.16 2.66
N ARG A 475 -3.33 -15.45 2.26
CA ARG A 475 -3.79 -16.57 3.09
C ARG A 475 -2.90 -16.70 4.32
N MET A 476 -3.36 -17.43 5.34
CA MET A 476 -2.58 -17.73 6.54
C MET A 476 -1.21 -18.31 6.20
N VAL A 477 -1.20 -19.29 5.30
CA VAL A 477 0.01 -19.98 4.85
C VAL A 477 1.00 -19.03 4.16
N ASP A 478 0.52 -18.06 3.39
CA ASP A 478 1.37 -17.06 2.73
C ASP A 478 1.82 -15.94 3.67
N SER A 479 1.05 -15.66 4.71
CA SER A 479 1.37 -14.63 5.71
C SER A 479 2.25 -15.15 6.85
N PHE A 480 2.38 -16.47 7.01
CA PHE A 480 3.00 -17.09 8.18
C PHE A 480 4.43 -16.57 8.44
N TYR A 481 5.32 -16.66 7.45
CA TYR A 481 6.70 -16.20 7.60
C TYR A 481 6.81 -14.69 7.86
N LEU A 482 5.91 -13.87 7.29
CA LEU A 482 5.89 -12.41 7.52
C LEU A 482 5.47 -12.10 8.96
N ILE A 483 4.43 -12.77 9.44
CA ILE A 483 3.93 -12.60 10.81
C ILE A 483 5.00 -13.04 11.81
N ILE A 484 5.56 -14.24 11.65
CA ILE A 484 6.61 -14.77 12.53
C ILE A 484 7.87 -13.89 12.46
N GLY A 485 8.33 -13.54 11.26
CA GLY A 485 9.51 -12.70 11.08
C GLY A 485 9.35 -11.31 11.68
N LYS A 486 8.19 -10.66 11.50
CA LYS A 486 7.88 -9.36 12.09
C LYS A 486 7.88 -9.41 13.61
N GLU A 487 7.15 -10.35 14.21
CA GLU A 487 7.04 -10.44 15.67
C GLU A 487 8.35 -10.90 16.31
N PHE A 488 9.14 -11.75 15.62
CA PHE A 488 10.49 -12.10 16.06
C PHE A 488 11.44 -10.89 16.00
N ALA A 489 11.42 -10.11 14.93
CA ALA A 489 12.22 -8.88 14.84
C ALA A 489 11.84 -7.87 15.94
N GLN A 490 10.55 -7.76 16.26
CA GLN A 490 10.09 -6.96 17.39
C GLN A 490 10.59 -7.51 18.73
N LEU A 491 10.57 -8.84 18.94
CA LEU A 491 11.14 -9.45 20.13
C LEU A 491 12.64 -9.17 20.27
N VAL A 492 13.42 -9.28 19.19
CA VAL A 492 14.86 -8.96 19.20
C VAL A 492 15.07 -7.49 19.54
N LEU A 493 14.25 -6.59 19.00
CA LEU A 493 14.29 -5.17 19.32
C LEU A 493 13.93 -4.91 20.79
N ASP A 494 12.92 -5.58 21.32
CA ASP A 494 12.54 -5.50 22.74
C ASP A 494 13.67 -5.98 23.64
N LEU A 495 14.34 -7.09 23.29
CA LEU A 495 15.51 -7.62 24.01
C LEU A 495 16.69 -6.65 23.95
N PHE A 496 16.91 -6.01 22.80
CA PHE A 496 17.94 -4.98 22.65
C PHE A 496 17.65 -3.77 23.55
N TYR A 497 16.41 -3.29 23.59
CA TYR A 497 16.02 -2.20 24.49
C TYR A 497 16.10 -2.61 25.96
N LEU A 498 15.76 -3.85 26.30
CA LEU A 498 15.94 -4.39 27.63
C LEU A 498 17.43 -4.41 28.02
N LEU A 499 18.31 -4.83 27.11
CA LEU A 499 19.76 -4.80 27.32
C LEU A 499 20.27 -3.37 27.54
N LEU A 500 19.85 -2.42 26.70
CA LEU A 500 20.18 -1.00 26.88
C LEU A 500 19.70 -0.46 28.23
N PHE A 501 18.48 -0.82 28.64
CA PHE A 501 17.94 -0.49 29.95
C PHE A 501 18.82 -1.08 31.08
N CYS A 502 19.20 -2.35 30.98
CA CYS A 502 20.12 -2.99 31.93
C CYS A 502 21.48 -2.29 32.00
N MET A 503 22.02 -1.82 30.86
CA MET A 503 23.25 -1.01 30.86
C MET A 503 23.10 0.31 31.63
N THR A 504 21.89 0.90 31.65
CA THR A 504 21.65 2.11 32.46
C THR A 504 21.67 1.83 33.97
N LEU A 505 21.52 0.57 34.42
CA LEU A 505 21.65 0.22 35.84
C LEU A 505 23.07 0.46 36.37
N VAL A 506 24.09 0.41 35.51
CA VAL A 506 25.48 0.76 35.85
C VAL A 506 25.62 2.25 36.19
N THR A 507 24.74 3.10 35.66
CA THR A 507 24.72 4.55 35.92
C THR A 507 23.39 4.96 36.54
N PRO A 508 23.23 4.85 37.86
CA PRO A 508 21.92 4.95 38.53
C PRO A 508 21.10 6.19 38.16
N TRP A 509 21.74 7.36 37.98
CA TRP A 509 21.04 8.58 37.57
C TRP A 509 20.43 8.50 36.15
N ARG A 510 21.07 7.77 35.22
CA ARG A 510 20.51 7.49 33.89
C ARG A 510 19.33 6.53 33.98
N CYS A 511 19.42 5.49 34.83
CA CYS A 511 18.30 4.59 35.08
C CYS A 511 17.09 5.36 35.62
N VAL A 512 17.29 6.27 36.58
CA VAL A 512 16.20 7.12 37.11
C VAL A 512 15.58 7.98 36.00
N MET A 513 16.39 8.57 35.11
CA MET A 513 15.88 9.32 33.95
C MET A 513 15.06 8.45 32.99
N VAL A 514 15.49 7.20 32.74
CA VAL A 514 14.75 6.27 31.88
C VAL A 514 13.45 5.83 32.55
N LEU A 515 13.47 5.51 33.85
CA LEU A 515 12.25 5.20 34.60
C LEU A 515 11.29 6.38 34.61
N GLN A 516 11.79 7.60 34.85
CA GLN A 516 10.98 8.81 34.76
C GLN A 516 10.35 8.95 33.38
N ALA A 517 11.10 8.71 32.30
CA ALA A 517 10.59 8.73 30.94
C ALA A 517 9.58 7.60 30.64
N LEU A 518 9.77 6.41 31.22
CA LEU A 518 8.88 5.26 31.05
C LEU A 518 7.53 5.47 31.74
N PHE A 519 7.54 6.11 32.91
CA PHE A 519 6.35 6.46 33.68
C PHE A 519 5.76 7.82 33.30
N GLU A 520 6.41 8.57 32.42
CA GLU A 520 5.91 9.84 31.92
C GLU A 520 4.65 9.58 31.08
N PRO A 521 3.51 10.24 31.38
CA PRO A 521 2.34 10.15 30.52
C PRO A 521 2.71 10.56 29.10
N LYS A 522 2.28 9.79 28.08
CA LYS A 522 2.62 10.07 26.67
C LYS A 522 2.37 11.52 26.25
N ARG A 523 1.36 12.19 26.83
CA ARG A 523 1.03 13.60 26.59
C ARG A 523 2.07 14.60 27.10
N ARG A 524 2.86 14.25 28.12
CA ARG A 524 3.86 15.14 28.72
C ARG A 524 5.16 15.20 27.90
N TYR A 525 5.43 14.16 27.10
CA TYR A 525 6.58 14.11 26.21
C TYR A 525 6.62 15.25 25.17
N PRO A 526 5.57 15.47 24.35
CA PRO A 526 5.55 16.60 23.41
C PRO A 526 5.64 17.94 24.12
N TYR A 527 5.03 18.11 25.30
CA TYR A 527 5.19 19.33 26.11
C TYR A 527 6.64 19.57 26.51
N ARG A 528 7.36 18.56 27.00
CA ARG A 528 8.79 18.69 27.35
C ARG A 528 9.64 19.02 26.12
N MET A 529 9.32 18.42 24.97
CA MET A 529 10.01 18.74 23.71
C MET A 529 9.69 20.16 23.24
N ALA A 530 8.45 20.63 23.36
CA ALA A 530 8.05 22.00 23.08
C ALA A 530 8.81 22.99 23.97
N GLN A 531 8.93 22.71 25.27
CA GLN A 531 9.73 23.50 26.20
C GLN A 531 11.22 23.51 25.82
N LEU A 532 11.78 22.38 25.41
CA LEU A 532 13.17 22.30 24.96
C LEU A 532 13.38 23.14 23.70
N VAL A 533 12.47 23.04 22.73
CA VAL A 533 12.46 23.87 21.52
C VAL A 533 12.41 25.34 21.92
N LEU A 534 11.45 25.76 22.76
CA LEU A 534 11.33 27.15 23.20
C LEU A 534 12.58 27.66 23.94
N ARG A 535 13.22 26.83 24.78
CA ARG A 535 14.52 27.18 25.40
C ARG A 535 15.60 27.37 24.35
N THR A 536 15.68 26.49 23.35
CA THR A 536 16.65 26.67 22.26
C THR A 536 16.34 27.90 21.40
N LEU A 537 15.07 28.25 21.20
CA LEU A 537 14.65 29.48 20.53
C LEU A 537 15.06 30.72 21.35
N ASN A 538 14.89 30.70 22.67
CA ASN A 538 15.35 31.79 23.54
C ASN A 538 16.88 31.97 23.49
N HIS A 539 17.63 30.87 23.45
CA HIS A 539 19.08 30.93 23.25
C HIS A 539 19.44 31.44 21.85
N ALA A 540 18.66 31.06 20.83
CA ALA A 540 18.83 31.54 19.46
C ALA A 540 18.59 33.05 19.37
N ASP A 541 17.53 33.56 19.99
CA ASP A 541 17.23 35.00 20.09
C ASP A 541 18.35 35.76 20.81
N ALA A 542 18.82 35.24 21.94
CA ALA A 542 19.90 35.86 22.69
C ALA A 542 21.20 35.92 21.86
N ALA A 543 21.55 34.82 21.17
CA ALA A 543 22.71 34.77 20.29
C ALA A 543 22.56 35.73 19.09
N MET A 544 21.38 35.81 18.50
CA MET A 544 21.04 36.74 17.42
C MET A 544 21.14 38.21 17.86
N LEU A 545 20.67 38.53 19.06
CA LEU A 545 20.80 39.88 19.62
C LEU A 545 22.25 40.24 19.94
N ALA A 546 23.02 39.29 20.50
CA ALA A 546 24.46 39.48 20.71
C ALA A 546 25.19 39.72 19.39
N LEU A 547 24.89 38.90 18.38
CA LEU A 547 25.39 39.05 17.01
C LEU A 547 25.07 40.43 16.44
N ARG A 548 23.82 40.89 16.53
CA ARG A 548 23.43 42.23 16.07
C ARG A 548 24.23 43.33 16.78
N ARG A 549 24.48 43.18 18.09
CA ARG A 549 25.24 44.15 18.90
C ARG A 549 26.72 44.17 18.56
N GLU A 550 27.32 43.03 18.22
CA GLU A 550 28.74 42.90 17.91
C GLU A 550 29.05 43.22 16.44
N ALA A 551 28.24 42.71 15.52
CA ALA A 551 28.48 42.87 14.09
C ALA A 551 28.17 44.29 13.60
N ALA A 552 27.12 44.95 14.10
CA ALA A 552 26.76 46.31 13.70
C ALA A 552 27.91 47.33 13.86
N PRO A 553 28.60 47.45 15.01
CA PRO A 553 29.72 48.37 15.15
C PRO A 553 30.94 47.94 14.31
N GLN A 554 31.17 46.65 14.11
CA GLN A 554 32.26 46.17 13.26
C GLN A 554 32.03 46.52 11.79
N PHE A 555 30.82 46.30 11.27
CA PHE A 555 30.45 46.74 9.93
C PHE A 555 30.55 48.25 9.77
N ASN A 556 30.17 49.03 10.79
CA ASN A 556 30.35 50.49 10.77
C ASN A 556 31.84 50.90 10.78
N ARG A 557 32.70 50.19 11.54
CA ARG A 557 34.15 50.41 11.52
C ARG A 557 34.75 50.09 10.16
N LEU A 558 34.40 48.95 9.57
CA LEU A 558 34.86 48.55 8.24
C LEU A 558 34.40 49.54 7.16
N ALA A 559 33.14 49.98 7.22
CA ALA A 559 32.62 51.01 6.33
C ALA A 559 33.41 52.32 6.45
N LYS A 560 33.76 52.74 7.68
CA LYS A 560 34.58 53.94 7.93
C LYS A 560 36.05 53.77 7.52
N ALA A 561 36.64 52.60 7.72
CA ALA A 561 38.02 52.30 7.31
C ALA A 561 38.14 52.30 5.78
N SER A 562 37.21 51.64 5.09
CA SER A 562 37.13 51.65 3.62
C SER A 562 36.97 53.05 3.04
N ARG A 563 36.37 54.00 3.78
CA ARG A 563 36.30 55.42 3.38
C ARG A 563 37.68 56.07 3.31
N ASN A 564 38.55 55.75 4.25
CA ASN A 564 39.86 56.37 4.41
C ASN A 564 40.90 55.77 3.45
N ASP A 565 40.78 54.47 3.15
CA ASP A 565 41.74 53.74 2.31
C ASP A 565 41.40 53.78 0.81
N SER A 566 40.25 54.33 0.40
CA SER A 566 39.87 54.37 -1.01
C SER A 566 40.78 55.35 -1.78
N PRO A 567 41.64 54.88 -2.70
CA PRO A 567 42.47 55.77 -3.49
C PRO A 567 41.55 56.62 -4.38
N LYS A 568 41.78 57.93 -4.45
CA LYS A 568 40.97 58.91 -5.21
C LYS A 568 40.79 58.59 -6.72
N ASN A 569 41.41 57.52 -7.23
CA ASN A 569 41.44 57.12 -8.63
C ASN A 569 40.87 55.71 -8.91
N VAL A 570 39.85 55.25 -8.16
CA VAL A 570 39.12 54.04 -8.58
C VAL A 570 38.16 54.41 -9.71
N VAL A 571 38.58 54.09 -10.95
CA VAL A 571 37.76 54.21 -12.16
C VAL A 571 36.50 53.34 -11.99
N PRO A 572 35.30 53.85 -12.34
CA PRO A 572 34.05 53.09 -12.22
C PRO A 572 33.99 51.97 -13.28
N GLY A 573 34.65 50.85 -13.00
CA GLY A 573 34.49 49.60 -13.74
C GLY A 573 33.11 49.00 -13.47
N ARG A 574 32.42 48.63 -14.55
CA ARG A 574 31.07 48.06 -14.61
C ARG A 574 30.70 47.21 -13.38
N HIS A 575 29.76 47.69 -12.56
CA HIS A 575 29.06 46.86 -11.57
C HIS A 575 28.00 46.02 -12.30
N PRO A 576 28.11 44.68 -12.33
CA PRO A 576 27.07 43.83 -12.88
C PRO A 576 26.02 43.50 -11.79
N GLN A 577 24.75 43.47 -12.20
CA GLN A 577 23.72 42.53 -11.75
C GLN A 577 23.16 42.56 -10.31
N PHE A 578 23.56 43.47 -9.42
CA PHE A 578 23.00 43.52 -8.05
C PHE A 578 21.47 43.75 -8.00
N ALA A 579 20.89 44.43 -9.01
CA ALA A 579 19.47 44.78 -9.04
C ALA A 579 18.55 43.73 -9.70
N ARG A 580 19.07 42.68 -10.36
CA ARG A 580 18.23 41.69 -11.07
C ARG A 580 17.94 40.41 -10.28
N GLY A 581 18.59 40.19 -9.14
CA GLY A 581 18.36 39.01 -8.27
C GLY A 581 17.18 39.13 -7.31
N LEU A 582 16.66 40.34 -7.08
CA LEU A 582 15.50 40.60 -6.22
C LEU A 582 14.20 40.58 -7.05
N GLY A 583 13.96 39.49 -7.77
CA GLY A 583 12.68 39.26 -8.43
C GLY A 583 11.60 38.97 -7.39
N TYR A 584 10.77 39.96 -7.06
CA TYR A 584 9.51 39.74 -6.35
C TYR A 584 8.54 39.00 -7.28
N SER A 585 8.11 37.79 -6.89
CA SER A 585 6.84 37.26 -7.41
C SER A 585 5.71 38.04 -6.72
N ALA A 586 4.74 38.52 -7.51
CA ALA A 586 3.58 39.28 -7.02
C ALA A 586 2.67 38.48 -6.06
N GLU A 587 2.92 37.19 -5.85
CA GLU A 587 2.06 36.30 -5.06
C GLU A 587 2.35 36.27 -3.55
N GLY A 588 3.23 37.12 -3.02
CA GLY A 588 3.43 37.24 -1.55
C GLY A 588 3.99 36.00 -0.84
N ASN A 589 4.24 34.91 -1.55
CA ASN A 589 4.89 33.71 -1.03
C ASN A 589 6.40 33.86 -1.17
N LEU A 590 7.06 34.10 -0.04
CA LEU A 590 8.51 34.21 0.09
C LEU A 590 9.17 32.83 -0.11
N LYS A 591 9.14 32.29 -1.34
CA LYS A 591 10.07 31.23 -1.76
C LYS A 591 11.42 31.87 -2.03
N ALA A 592 12.08 32.32 -0.97
CA ALA A 592 13.52 32.56 -0.99
C ALA A 592 14.20 31.19 -1.15
N THR A 593 14.28 30.72 -2.37
CA THR A 593 15.16 29.62 -2.74
C THR A 593 16.57 30.16 -2.52
N MET A 594 17.10 30.06 -1.30
CA MET A 594 18.50 30.34 -0.95
C MET A 594 19.40 29.24 -1.55
N VAL A 595 19.34 29.10 -2.88
CA VAL A 595 20.25 28.27 -3.68
C VAL A 595 20.85 29.20 -4.71
N GLY A 596 21.71 30.06 -4.19
CA GLY A 596 22.40 31.09 -4.93
C GLY A 596 23.27 31.79 -3.91
N SER A 597 24.32 31.11 -3.48
CA SER A 597 25.48 31.78 -2.90
C SER A 597 25.89 32.84 -3.92
N PHE A 598 25.45 34.08 -3.75
CA PHE A 598 26.01 35.20 -4.49
C PHE A 598 27.46 35.26 -4.02
N PRO A 599 28.45 34.89 -4.86
CA PRO A 599 29.84 35.06 -4.50
C PRO A 599 30.13 36.54 -4.74
N LEU A 600 29.63 37.38 -3.84
CA LEU A 600 30.19 38.70 -3.69
C LEU A 600 31.60 38.43 -3.14
N HIS A 601 32.62 38.78 -3.92
CA HIS A 601 34.00 38.77 -3.43
C HIS A 601 34.09 39.80 -2.31
N TYR A 602 33.80 39.32 -1.10
CA TYR A 602 34.01 40.04 0.13
C TYR A 602 35.51 40.16 0.38
N GLY A 603 35.92 41.26 1.01
CA GLY A 603 37.23 41.28 1.66
C GLY A 603 37.30 40.14 2.69
N PRO A 604 38.50 39.59 2.98
CA PRO A 604 38.69 38.47 3.90
C PRO A 604 38.08 38.71 5.29
N GLU A 605 37.93 39.97 5.69
CA GLU A 605 37.33 40.38 6.97
C GLU A 605 35.81 40.11 7.02
N VAL A 606 35.06 40.36 5.95
CA VAL A 606 33.62 40.09 5.92
C VAL A 606 33.35 38.59 5.81
N GLU A 607 34.21 37.83 5.12
CA GLU A 607 34.15 36.37 5.09
C GLU A 607 34.48 35.77 6.48
N ALA A 608 35.41 36.37 7.22
CA ALA A 608 35.72 35.98 8.60
C ALA A 608 34.51 36.20 9.52
N LEU A 609 33.83 37.35 9.41
CA LEU A 609 32.61 37.64 10.17
C LEU A 609 31.46 36.70 9.80
N GLU A 610 31.27 36.42 8.51
CA GLU A 610 30.27 35.44 8.08
C GLU A 610 30.56 34.06 8.71
N LYS A 611 31.80 33.60 8.65
CA LYS A 611 32.21 32.31 9.25
C LYS A 611 32.06 32.29 10.78
N GLU A 612 32.40 33.38 11.45
CA GLU A 612 32.33 33.51 12.91
C GLU A 612 30.89 33.41 13.41
N TYR A 613 29.93 34.00 12.69
CA TYR A 613 28.57 34.16 13.20
C TYR A 613 27.50 33.29 12.51
N VAL A 614 27.61 33.04 11.21
CA VAL A 614 26.63 32.22 10.48
C VAL A 614 26.78 30.73 10.81
N LYS A 615 28.00 30.27 11.14
CA LYS A 615 28.27 28.87 11.45
C LYS A 615 27.66 28.43 12.80
N PRO A 616 27.82 29.17 13.92
CA PRO A 616 27.10 28.88 15.16
C PRO A 616 25.58 28.93 14.99
N TRP A 617 25.07 29.92 14.26
CA TRP A 617 23.63 30.04 13.95
C TRP A 617 23.08 28.80 13.24
N ASN A 618 23.72 28.41 12.13
CA ASN A 618 23.32 27.24 11.37
C ASN A 618 23.43 25.94 12.17
N SER A 619 24.43 25.83 13.06
CA SER A 619 24.56 24.68 13.97
C SER A 619 23.39 24.61 14.95
N LEU A 620 23.02 25.72 15.58
CA LEU A 620 21.89 25.80 16.50
C LEU A 620 20.56 25.50 15.80
N ARG A 621 20.31 26.14 14.65
CA ARG A 621 19.14 25.91 13.81
C ARG A 621 18.99 24.44 13.42
N LYS A 622 20.07 23.81 12.94
CA LYS A 622 20.05 22.37 12.58
C LYS A 622 19.72 21.48 13.77
N ARG A 623 20.25 21.79 14.96
CA ARG A 623 19.92 21.05 16.19
C ARG A 623 18.44 21.20 16.54
N THR A 624 17.90 22.41 16.54
CA THR A 624 16.49 22.64 16.90
C THR A 624 15.54 22.02 15.87
N LEU A 625 15.79 22.19 14.57
CA LEU A 625 14.99 21.54 13.52
C LEU A 625 15.05 20.01 13.62
N LYS A 626 16.19 19.43 14.01
CA LYS A 626 16.31 17.98 14.25
C LYS A 626 15.46 17.53 15.45
N VAL A 627 15.44 18.30 16.53
CA VAL A 627 14.57 18.01 17.68
C VAL A 627 13.10 18.10 17.26
N MET A 628 12.72 19.14 16.50
CA MET A 628 11.35 19.31 16.04
C MET A 628 10.90 18.21 15.07
N ALA A 629 11.77 17.77 14.16
CA ALA A 629 11.49 16.67 13.25
C ALA A 629 11.18 15.36 14.00
N SER A 630 11.80 15.14 15.17
CA SER A 630 11.57 13.93 15.97
C SER A 630 10.19 13.86 16.64
N VAL A 631 9.44 14.97 16.67
CA VAL A 631 8.10 15.07 17.29
C VAL A 631 7.03 15.55 16.32
N ALA A 632 7.39 15.80 15.05
CA ALA A 632 6.46 16.35 14.06
C ALA A 632 5.30 15.41 13.70
N ASP A 633 5.49 14.09 13.87
CA ASP A 633 4.48 13.07 13.56
C ASP A 633 3.35 13.02 14.60
N GLU A 634 3.53 13.64 15.76
CA GLU A 634 2.46 13.75 16.75
C GLU A 634 1.49 14.85 16.31
N ALA A 635 0.25 14.46 16.00
CA ALA A 635 -0.78 15.37 15.48
C ALA A 635 -1.01 16.60 16.39
N GLU A 636 -0.84 16.44 17.70
CA GLU A 636 -0.93 17.54 18.69
C GLU A 636 0.24 18.53 18.55
N PHE A 637 1.42 18.06 18.14
CA PHE A 637 2.64 18.87 18.01
C PHE A 637 2.84 19.46 16.59
N ALA A 638 2.13 18.95 15.59
CA ALA A 638 2.29 19.37 14.19
C ALA A 638 2.10 20.90 13.99
N SER A 639 1.11 21.50 14.67
CA SER A 639 0.89 22.95 14.67
C SER A 639 2.11 23.71 15.21
N PHE A 640 2.57 23.34 16.41
CA PHE A 640 3.74 23.92 17.06
C PHE A 640 5.00 23.79 16.20
N SER A 641 5.23 22.60 15.62
CA SER A 641 6.37 22.34 14.74
C SER A 641 6.36 23.25 13.50
N LYS A 642 5.20 23.42 12.87
CA LYS A 642 5.06 24.31 11.71
C LYS A 642 5.33 25.77 12.06
N MET A 643 4.85 26.25 13.21
CA MET A 643 5.09 27.61 13.68
C MET A 643 6.57 27.86 14.00
N ALA A 644 7.23 26.95 14.71
CA ALA A 644 8.64 27.10 15.05
C ALA A 644 9.54 27.00 13.80
N ALA A 645 9.16 26.21 12.78
CA ALA A 645 9.87 26.18 11.51
C ALA A 645 9.75 27.52 10.76
N ARG A 646 8.55 28.13 10.75
CA ARG A 646 8.33 29.48 10.19
C ARG A 646 9.12 30.54 10.94
N TYR A 647 9.19 30.45 12.26
CA TYR A 647 9.98 31.37 13.09
C TYR A 647 11.46 31.35 12.71
N PHE A 648 12.08 30.17 12.52
CA PHE A 648 13.46 30.08 12.03
C PHE A 648 13.65 30.65 10.62
N GLN A 649 12.68 30.44 9.73
CA GLN A 649 12.72 31.03 8.38
C GLN A 649 12.73 32.56 8.44
N LEU A 650 11.93 33.18 9.32
CA LEU A 650 11.92 34.63 9.47
C LEU A 650 13.21 35.16 10.11
N GLN A 651 13.80 34.42 11.07
CA GLN A 651 15.11 34.78 11.62
C GLN A 651 16.21 34.73 10.57
N ASP A 652 16.20 33.74 9.67
CA ASP A 652 17.13 33.67 8.54
C ASP A 652 16.98 34.89 7.61
N VAL A 653 15.74 35.29 7.31
CA VAL A 653 15.45 36.49 6.48
C VAL A 653 15.89 37.77 7.20
N SER A 654 15.67 37.85 8.51
CA SER A 654 16.11 38.99 9.32
C SER A 654 17.64 39.14 9.35
N MET A 655 18.37 38.02 9.45
CA MET A 655 19.83 38.00 9.30
C MET A 655 20.28 38.52 7.92
N TYR A 656 19.59 38.11 6.86
CA TYR A 656 19.89 38.56 5.51
C TYR A 656 19.77 40.08 5.39
N PHE A 657 18.68 40.68 5.88
CA PHE A 657 18.50 42.14 5.82
C PHE A 657 19.53 42.90 6.67
N LEU A 658 19.96 42.33 7.80
CA LEU A 658 21.06 42.89 8.59
C LEU A 658 22.37 42.95 7.78
N CYS A 659 22.70 41.87 7.07
CA CYS A 659 23.87 41.81 6.20
C CYS A 659 23.76 42.80 5.02
N VAL A 660 22.59 42.90 4.38
CA VAL A 660 22.35 43.86 3.29
C VAL A 660 22.50 45.30 3.78
N LYS A 661 21.94 45.64 4.95
CA LYS A 661 22.10 46.97 5.56
C LYS A 661 23.58 47.30 5.81
N ALA A 662 24.33 46.35 6.35
CA ALA A 662 25.77 46.49 6.55
C ALA A 662 26.52 46.73 5.23
N GLN A 663 26.21 45.96 4.18
CA GLN A 663 26.81 46.11 2.86
C GLN A 663 26.51 47.46 2.22
N MET A 664 25.27 47.93 2.33
CA MET A 664 24.87 49.23 1.78
C MET A 664 25.64 50.37 2.44
N HIS A 665 25.89 50.30 3.76
CA HIS A 665 26.71 51.28 4.46
C HIS A 665 28.16 51.28 3.99
N VAL A 666 28.75 50.12 3.69
CA VAL A 666 30.11 50.01 3.13
C VAL A 666 30.16 50.60 1.72
N LEU A 667 29.18 50.29 0.86
CA LEU A 667 29.13 50.78 -0.53
C LEU A 667 28.95 52.29 -0.62
N LEU A 668 28.19 52.90 0.30
CA LEU A 668 28.03 54.36 0.37
C LEU A 668 29.38 55.05 0.63
N MET A 669 30.15 54.53 1.57
CA MET A 669 31.43 55.14 1.97
C MET A 669 32.50 55.05 0.88
N ALA A 670 32.33 54.17 -0.11
CA ALA A 670 33.25 53.98 -1.22
C ALA A 670 32.99 54.88 -2.45
N LYS A 671 31.83 55.55 -2.58
CA LYS A 671 31.46 56.33 -3.78
C LYS A 671 31.26 57.83 -3.50
N HIS A 672 32.09 58.66 -4.13
CA HIS A 672 32.01 60.13 -4.16
C HIS A 672 30.90 60.69 -5.08
N ALA A 673 29.68 60.18 -5.02
CA ALA A 673 28.57 60.72 -5.82
C ALA A 673 27.43 61.19 -4.91
N GLN A 674 27.17 62.50 -4.89
CA GLN A 674 26.08 63.13 -4.13
C GLN A 674 24.69 62.55 -4.50
N LYS A 675 24.50 62.04 -5.72
CA LYS A 675 23.29 61.30 -6.14
C LYS A 675 23.15 59.89 -5.55
N ALA A 676 24.21 59.32 -4.99
CA ALA A 676 24.17 58.02 -4.32
C ALA A 676 23.70 58.12 -2.86
N GLU A 677 23.77 59.31 -2.25
CA GLU A 677 23.31 59.54 -0.88
C GLU A 677 21.79 59.39 -0.77
N ASP A 678 21.03 59.98 -1.70
CA ASP A 678 19.55 59.87 -1.72
C ASP A 678 19.08 58.42 -1.92
N PHE A 679 19.67 57.71 -2.90
CA PHE A 679 19.31 56.32 -3.16
C PHE A 679 19.67 55.38 -1.99
N HIS A 680 20.78 55.66 -1.32
CA HIS A 680 21.19 54.91 -0.13
C HIS A 680 20.28 55.18 1.06
N ALA A 681 19.91 56.44 1.32
CA ALA A 681 18.96 56.79 2.36
C ALA A 681 17.66 55.99 2.18
N ILE A 682 17.13 55.96 0.95
CA ILE A 682 15.96 55.15 0.59
C ILE A 682 16.20 53.65 0.84
N CYS A 683 17.34 53.10 0.40
CA CYS A 683 17.62 51.67 0.59
C CYS A 683 17.79 51.27 2.06
N VAL A 684 18.42 52.12 2.88
CA VAL A 684 18.59 51.90 4.33
C VAL A 684 17.26 52.03 5.05
N GLU A 685 16.45 53.03 4.69
CA GLU A 685 15.10 53.21 5.22
C GLU A 685 14.23 52.00 4.90
N VAL A 686 14.19 51.56 3.63
CA VAL A 686 13.44 50.36 3.23
C VAL A 686 13.94 49.10 3.92
N ALA A 687 15.27 48.90 4.02
CA ALA A 687 15.83 47.75 4.72
C ALA A 687 15.50 47.77 6.22
N GLN A 688 15.49 48.95 6.84
CA GLN A 688 15.12 49.15 8.23
C GLN A 688 13.64 48.91 8.47
N GLU A 689 12.75 49.50 7.68
CA GLU A 689 11.31 49.26 7.76
C GLU A 689 10.98 47.77 7.62
N ARG A 690 11.63 47.08 6.68
CA ARG A 690 11.48 45.63 6.50
C ARG A 690 12.02 44.83 7.68
N GLN A 691 13.16 45.23 8.24
CA GLN A 691 13.71 44.59 9.43
C GLN A 691 12.78 44.78 10.64
N GLU A 692 12.23 45.97 10.84
CA GLU A 692 11.26 46.25 11.91
C GLU A 692 9.95 45.48 11.73
N ALA A 693 9.46 45.34 10.49
CA ALA A 693 8.29 44.53 10.18
C ALA A 693 8.55 43.03 10.47
N LEU A 694 9.72 42.50 10.09
CA LEU A 694 10.11 41.13 10.38
C LEU A 694 10.27 40.90 11.89
N ASP A 695 10.89 41.83 12.61
CA ASP A 695 11.05 41.71 14.06
C ASP A 695 9.68 41.71 14.77
N LYS A 696 8.70 42.50 14.28
CA LYS A 696 7.30 42.44 14.76
C LYS A 696 6.65 41.08 14.47
N GLU A 697 6.82 40.53 13.26
CA GLU A 697 6.27 39.21 12.89
C GLU A 697 6.90 38.08 13.73
N ILE A 698 8.22 38.12 13.95
CA ILE A 698 8.96 37.19 14.81
C ILE A 698 8.43 37.26 16.24
N GLN A 699 8.20 38.46 16.79
CA GLN A 699 7.61 38.63 18.11
C GLN A 699 6.18 38.07 18.20
N GLN A 700 5.35 38.31 17.18
CA GLN A 700 3.98 37.75 17.12
C GLN A 700 3.99 36.21 17.08
N LEU A 701 4.84 35.61 16.24
CA LEU A 701 4.98 34.16 16.16
C LEU A 701 5.52 33.55 17.46
N ARG A 702 6.41 34.26 18.15
CA ARG A 702 6.87 33.85 19.47
C ARG A 702 5.73 33.82 20.49
N GLN A 703 4.91 34.86 20.53
CA GLN A 703 3.73 34.88 21.40
C GLN A 703 2.76 33.73 21.05
N GLN A 704 2.57 33.43 19.76
CA GLN A 704 1.77 32.28 19.32
C GLN A 704 2.36 30.94 19.77
N LEU A 705 3.68 30.76 19.68
CA LEU A 705 4.38 29.58 20.17
C LEU A 705 4.23 29.40 21.70
N GLU A 706 4.32 30.49 22.47
CA GLU A 706 4.12 30.48 23.92
C GLU A 706 2.66 30.16 24.30
N MET A 707 1.68 30.67 23.53
CA MET A 707 0.26 30.33 23.71
C MET A 707 -0.02 28.87 23.39
N GLU A 708 0.52 28.34 22.28
CA GLU A 708 0.32 26.93 21.90
C GLU A 708 1.05 25.98 22.85
N LEU A 709 2.22 26.37 23.38
CA LEU A 709 2.85 25.64 24.49
C LEU A 709 1.97 25.61 25.75
N SER A 710 1.23 26.68 26.03
CA SER A 710 0.32 26.74 27.19
C SER A 710 -0.95 25.93 26.98
N ARG A 711 -1.31 25.67 25.72
CA ARG A 711 -2.45 24.83 25.32
C ARG A 711 -2.11 23.33 25.37
N LEU A 712 -0.89 22.96 25.00
CA LEU A 712 -0.33 21.61 25.10
C LEU A 712 -0.12 21.22 26.57
#